data_AF-A0A2D7JWD3-F1
#
_entry.id   AF-A0A2D7JWD3-F1
#
_cell.length_a   1.000
_cell.length_b   1.000
_cell.length_c   1.000
_cell.angle_alpha   90.00
_cell.angle_beta   90.00
_cell.angle_gamma   90.00
#
_symmetry.space_group_name_H-M   'P 1'
#
loop_
_entity.id
_entity.type
_entity.pdbx_description
1 polymer ?
#
loop_
_entity_poly.entity_id
_entity_poly.type
_entity_poly.pdbx_seq_one_letter_code
_entity_poly.pdbx_strand_id
1 'polypeptide(L)'
;MNGIIDANGTVHLSFWDTTADDVIALRLYADQDRDLVFDLIDAMPAVGNQWMNADSDNYGDNPLGPLGDDCPNTAGVSGWLVQGCSDFDTDGFADQIDDCPNDGETSWIDRFGCEDADQDGWSDNGQSYMDGDRFPDNWKISLDSDGDTYGDNHGPDCCDTVWDTAIGDLFPYIASQYKDRDGDGFGDNDSDSVHGDFCPFDWGGSYRDRNGCLDSDGDGASDPSDFGTSLEWNESMGADMWPNDGTQWADSDGDGFGDNGSLNATNPDSFPNNIAVANDSDQDGYPDQWTQFYNATFDDDGDGVENAFDQCGDSNLSMDDIDAEGCNEFDFRNQTKSPPVLNNKGLTLDGCPTQWGNSTKPVVGCMDSDGDSWSDISDAFPLEPTQWSDIDGDGFGDQINGFQGDVCPAEVGVLNGTAGVGCRYIDASDSDLDGVINQDDLCANTPSGQSVDQQGCAQSQLDDDNDGITNDIDLCPGSVQGATVDAQGCSSLQRESDSDGDGLNDPEDSCPGTASGAEVDGNGCSDAQRDSDGDGIYDLDDACDDTPDGFPILANGCTDESALDTDLDGDGYYGVYSFNIDPDTGLRTNEQGDAYPTDGSQWHDQDGDGYGDNNSGTDGDDCPEEFGTSFEDYLGCFDDGDGWRDEYEPENLRNDPTQWKDYDVDGFGDNWGDPSWNSTRDPSWPGIFVEGAQNVDLCPKTVPALRQAVDENGCHISERDTDGDGVYDSDDNCVDEPKGSDGYSDGCPYVPLSKNDDDGGLLSGGTLMIGLAGGGLLLIVIVVVSLRMMNLEDEDDDDDDYDGDYDDYDDEDDDDEDDVFKALDRKASAGASRTVNRTQNRSSANEVKKGPSTPAPQQRSAPATKTSSSPPSRSPVSRGPPGGAKKEVQKVAKKKAVPSQEEPSAKVRKAKINVDLSIFEDWQVDDRDSAVDWVVDELSDGEEERGILMQLQGIGWSAEQSRAIFNLARNK
;
A
#
# COMPACT_ATOMS: atom_id res chain seq x y z
N MET A 1 32.50 79.07 85.16
CA MET A 1 32.00 77.77 85.60
C MET A 1 32.62 77.42 86.93
N ASN A 2 31.80 77.01 87.90
CA ASN A 2 32.26 76.28 89.08
C ASN A 2 31.78 74.83 88.93
N GLY A 3 32.70 73.88 88.97
CA GLY A 3 32.40 72.44 88.94
C GLY A 3 32.68 71.81 90.30
N ILE A 4 31.75 70.98 90.77
CA ILE A 4 31.90 70.17 92.00
C ILE A 4 31.43 68.77 91.67
N ILE A 5 32.20 67.75 92.05
CA ILE A 5 31.79 66.34 91.96
C ILE A 5 31.31 65.93 93.35
N ASP A 6 30.15 65.27 93.44
CA ASP A 6 29.64 64.74 94.70
C ASP A 6 30.17 63.33 95.03
N ALA A 7 29.72 62.76 96.14
CA ALA A 7 30.15 61.44 96.59
C ALA A 7 29.67 60.29 95.68
N ASN A 8 28.70 60.56 94.78
CA ASN A 8 28.14 59.61 93.82
C ASN A 8 28.73 59.83 92.41
N GLY A 9 29.85 60.55 92.28
CA GLY A 9 30.51 60.81 91.01
C GLY A 9 29.79 61.80 90.08
N THR A 10 28.62 62.33 90.47
CA THR A 10 27.85 63.25 89.63
C THR A 10 28.57 64.60 89.55
N VAL A 11 28.77 65.11 88.34
CA VAL A 11 29.42 66.41 88.11
C VAL A 11 28.38 67.52 88.07
N HIS A 12 28.39 68.39 89.07
CA HIS A 12 27.55 69.57 89.15
C HIS A 12 28.32 70.77 88.58
N LEU A 13 27.93 71.24 87.40
CA LEU A 13 28.47 72.43 86.76
C LEU A 13 27.50 73.59 86.92
N SER A 14 27.97 74.74 87.38
CA SER A 14 27.18 75.98 87.37
C SER A 14 27.88 77.08 86.57
N PHE A 15 27.12 77.79 85.75
CA PHE A 15 27.57 78.98 85.04
C PHE A 15 26.50 80.06 85.03
N TRP A 16 26.96 81.31 85.02
CA TRP A 16 26.10 82.49 85.00
C TRP A 16 26.06 83.02 83.56
N ASP A 17 24.87 83.08 82.97
CA ASP A 17 24.67 83.77 81.70
C ASP A 17 24.57 85.27 81.97
N THR A 18 25.63 85.99 81.64
CA THR A 18 25.73 87.44 81.81
C THR A 18 24.77 88.26 80.93
N THR A 19 24.09 87.62 79.97
CA THR A 19 23.13 88.25 79.05
C THR A 19 21.72 88.23 79.62
N ALA A 20 21.35 87.13 80.28
CA ALA A 20 20.04 86.93 80.93
C ALA A 20 20.06 87.24 82.44
N ASP A 21 21.24 87.34 83.05
CA ASP A 21 21.48 87.45 84.50
C ASP A 21 20.95 86.24 85.31
N ASP A 22 21.08 85.04 84.74
CA ASP A 22 20.59 83.78 85.34
C ASP A 22 21.71 82.75 85.56
N VAL A 23 21.56 81.88 86.56
CA VAL A 23 22.53 80.83 86.92
C VAL A 23 22.02 79.47 86.50
N ILE A 24 22.56 78.96 85.40
CA ILE A 24 22.25 77.64 84.87
C ILE A 24 23.10 76.61 85.64
N ALA A 25 22.42 75.64 86.24
CA ALA A 25 23.02 74.48 86.90
C ALA A 25 22.77 73.22 86.06
N LEU A 26 23.84 72.57 85.64
CA LEU A 26 23.84 71.32 84.90
C LEU A 26 24.35 70.20 85.82
N ARG A 27 23.69 69.04 85.79
CA ARG A 27 24.18 67.80 86.40
C ARG A 27 24.52 66.83 85.29
N LEU A 28 25.73 66.30 85.33
CA LEU A 28 26.18 65.24 84.45
C LEU A 28 26.35 63.99 85.31
N TYR A 29 25.59 62.95 85.00
CA TYR A 29 25.74 61.63 85.59
C TYR A 29 26.77 60.83 84.77
N ALA A 30 27.36 59.81 85.37
CA ALA A 30 28.13 58.82 84.65
C ALA A 30 27.18 57.82 83.98
N ASP A 31 27.60 57.35 82.82
CA ASP A 31 26.93 56.39 81.94
C ASP A 31 28.11 55.63 81.30
N GLN A 32 28.41 54.45 81.84
CA GLN A 32 29.65 53.73 81.59
C GLN A 32 29.67 53.01 80.22
N ASP A 33 28.54 52.47 79.76
CA ASP A 33 28.43 51.74 78.50
C ASP A 33 27.85 52.58 77.34
N ARG A 34 27.17 53.70 77.66
CA ARG A 34 26.65 54.76 76.79
C ARG A 34 25.28 54.48 76.18
N ASP A 35 24.38 53.87 76.96
CA ASP A 35 23.00 53.58 76.54
C ASP A 35 21.98 54.69 76.88
N LEU A 36 22.42 55.76 77.56
CA LEU A 36 21.66 56.92 78.03
C LEU A 36 20.85 56.71 79.34
N VAL A 37 20.89 55.52 79.93
CA VAL A 37 20.67 55.33 81.36
C VAL A 37 21.99 55.63 82.09
N PHE A 38 21.91 55.95 83.38
CA PHE A 38 23.08 56.40 84.15
C PHE A 38 23.30 55.50 85.35
N ASP A 39 24.56 55.18 85.66
CA ASP A 39 25.02 54.11 86.57
C ASP A 39 24.34 54.06 87.96
N LEU A 40 23.71 55.17 88.39
CA LEU A 40 23.01 55.31 89.67
C LEU A 40 21.60 54.69 89.69
N ILE A 41 20.96 54.52 88.54
CA ILE A 41 19.62 53.91 88.39
C ILE A 41 19.62 52.69 87.47
N ASP A 42 20.80 52.30 87.02
CA ASP A 42 21.05 51.19 86.12
C ASP A 42 21.38 49.94 86.93
N ALA A 43 20.71 48.82 86.62
CA ALA A 43 20.99 47.53 87.24
C ALA A 43 22.23 46.82 86.66
N MET A 44 22.59 47.09 85.40
CA MET A 44 23.71 46.47 84.68
C MET A 44 24.61 47.52 83.98
N PRO A 45 25.24 48.45 84.73
CA PRO A 45 25.99 49.62 84.22
C PRO A 45 27.34 49.30 83.53
N ALA A 46 27.45 48.16 82.88
CA ALA A 46 28.57 47.77 82.04
C ALA A 46 28.11 47.05 80.77
N VAL A 47 26.80 46.90 80.56
CA VAL A 47 26.17 46.08 79.51
C VAL A 47 25.20 46.99 78.74
N GLY A 48 25.72 47.74 77.77
CA GLY A 48 24.94 48.81 77.14
C GLY A 48 23.65 48.33 76.48
N ASN A 49 22.57 49.07 76.74
CA ASN A 49 21.18 48.76 76.43
C ASN A 49 20.56 47.73 77.39
N GLN A 50 21.09 47.59 78.62
CA GLN A 50 20.48 46.83 79.72
C GLN A 50 20.46 47.67 80.99
N TRP A 51 19.26 47.99 81.48
CA TRP A 51 19.09 48.87 82.66
C TRP A 51 18.26 48.26 83.80
N MET A 52 17.74 47.05 83.63
CA MET A 52 17.08 46.27 84.68
C MET A 52 17.56 44.83 84.65
N ASN A 53 17.68 44.23 85.83
CA ASN A 53 17.75 42.80 86.07
C ASN A 53 16.86 42.59 87.33
N ALA A 54 15.72 41.93 87.17
CA ALA A 54 14.69 41.87 88.21
C ALA A 54 14.88 40.74 89.25
N ASP A 55 15.60 39.67 88.94
CA ASP A 55 15.80 38.50 89.81
C ASP A 55 17.27 38.26 90.25
N SER A 56 18.20 39.02 89.68
CA SER A 56 19.63 39.17 89.99
C SER A 56 20.58 38.07 89.49
N ASP A 57 20.35 37.56 88.28
CA ASP A 57 21.06 36.42 87.69
C ASP A 57 22.21 36.72 86.70
N ASN A 58 22.47 38.01 86.41
CA ASN A 58 23.41 38.57 85.41
C ASN A 58 22.92 38.66 83.94
N TYR A 59 21.69 38.26 83.62
CA TYR A 59 21.02 38.60 82.35
C TYR A 59 20.18 39.88 82.52
N GLY A 60 19.58 40.43 81.48
CA GLY A 60 18.94 41.75 81.52
C GLY A 60 17.53 41.78 80.96
N ASP A 61 16.59 42.36 81.70
CA ASP A 61 15.16 42.39 81.37
C ASP A 61 14.84 43.10 80.03
N ASN A 62 15.79 43.77 79.37
CA ASN A 62 15.58 44.33 78.04
C ASN A 62 15.94 43.30 76.95
N PRO A 63 14.95 42.72 76.24
CA PRO A 63 15.21 41.75 75.17
C PRO A 63 15.86 42.36 73.91
N LEU A 64 16.03 43.70 73.88
CA LEU A 64 16.76 44.41 72.81
C LEU A 64 18.21 44.74 73.21
N GLY A 65 18.64 44.39 74.42
CA GLY A 65 20.03 44.51 74.87
C GLY A 65 20.82 43.21 74.65
N PRO A 66 22.16 43.26 74.68
CA PRO A 66 22.97 42.06 74.80
C PRO A 66 22.76 41.40 76.17
N LEU A 67 22.92 40.07 76.27
CA LEU A 67 22.55 39.29 77.46
C LEU A 67 21.10 39.53 77.90
N GLY A 68 20.17 39.51 76.94
CA GLY A 68 18.74 39.60 77.23
C GLY A 68 18.27 38.39 78.03
N ASP A 69 17.41 38.62 79.01
CA ASP A 69 16.79 37.60 79.85
C ASP A 69 15.43 37.19 79.28
N ASP A 70 15.28 35.90 78.96
CA ASP A 70 14.04 35.29 78.48
C ASP A 70 13.12 34.85 79.65
N CYS A 71 13.65 34.79 80.87
CA CYS A 71 12.93 34.52 82.11
C CYS A 71 13.04 35.62 83.20
N PRO A 72 12.67 36.92 82.97
CA PRO A 72 12.89 38.09 83.87
C PRO A 72 12.34 38.11 85.31
N ASN A 73 11.95 36.96 85.87
CA ASN A 73 11.47 36.80 87.24
C ASN A 73 11.95 35.47 87.86
N THR A 74 12.81 34.69 87.18
CA THR A 74 13.22 33.34 87.53
C THR A 74 14.72 33.12 87.29
N ALA A 75 15.52 33.76 88.14
CA ALA A 75 16.98 33.76 88.08
C ALA A 75 17.60 32.44 87.58
N GLY A 76 18.27 32.52 86.44
CA GLY A 76 18.79 31.37 85.71
C GLY A 76 20.30 31.34 85.54
N VAL A 77 20.77 30.32 84.82
CA VAL A 77 22.15 30.25 84.31
C VAL A 77 22.22 29.83 82.84
N SER A 78 21.10 29.45 82.23
CA SER A 78 21.04 29.05 80.82
C SER A 78 21.64 30.14 79.91
N GLY A 79 22.43 29.71 78.92
CA GLY A 79 23.20 30.57 78.02
C GLY A 79 22.98 30.28 76.54
N TRP A 80 22.40 29.12 76.18
CA TRP A 80 22.17 28.67 74.81
C TRP A 80 20.69 28.72 74.44
N LEU A 81 20.39 29.35 73.29
CA LEU A 81 19.06 29.59 72.70
C LEU A 81 18.08 30.43 73.56
N VAL A 82 17.97 30.13 74.85
CA VAL A 82 17.15 30.76 75.88
C VAL A 82 18.08 31.19 77.01
N GLN A 83 18.15 32.49 77.29
CA GLN A 83 19.09 33.07 78.27
C GLN A 83 18.38 33.48 79.57
N GLY A 84 19.06 33.34 80.72
CA GLY A 84 18.52 33.77 82.03
C GLY A 84 17.45 32.86 82.64
N CYS A 85 17.26 31.65 82.10
CA CYS A 85 16.28 30.70 82.61
C CYS A 85 16.92 29.62 83.50
N SER A 86 16.07 28.94 84.28
CA SER A 86 16.49 27.79 85.08
C SER A 86 17.07 26.68 84.20
N ASP A 87 18.16 26.12 84.70
CA ASP A 87 19.05 25.14 84.09
C ASP A 87 19.57 24.33 85.30
N PHE A 88 19.20 23.04 85.36
CA PHE A 88 19.35 22.22 86.56
C PHE A 88 20.70 21.51 86.67
N ASP A 89 21.26 21.05 85.57
CA ASP A 89 22.52 20.29 85.48
C ASP A 89 23.71 21.11 84.94
N THR A 90 23.45 22.32 84.43
CA THR A 90 24.41 23.36 84.05
C THR A 90 25.18 23.12 82.76
N ASP A 91 24.52 22.46 81.79
CA ASP A 91 24.98 22.36 80.40
C ASP A 91 24.90 23.70 79.62
N GLY A 92 23.99 24.58 80.05
CA GLY A 92 23.70 25.88 79.46
C GLY A 92 22.42 25.94 78.61
N PHE A 93 21.70 24.84 78.39
CA PHE A 93 20.32 24.88 77.92
C PHE A 93 19.37 25.19 79.09
N ALA A 94 18.13 25.59 78.81
CA ALA A 94 17.15 25.87 79.87
C ALA A 94 16.21 24.67 80.04
N ASP A 95 15.80 24.35 81.28
CA ASP A 95 14.89 23.25 81.67
C ASP A 95 13.59 23.15 80.81
N GLN A 96 13.23 24.22 80.11
CA GLN A 96 12.04 24.35 79.26
C GLN A 96 12.24 24.06 77.77
N ILE A 97 13.49 23.95 77.30
CA ILE A 97 13.88 23.57 75.93
C ILE A 97 14.83 22.37 75.88
N ASP A 98 15.36 21.98 77.03
CA ASP A 98 16.25 20.84 77.24
C ASP A 98 15.46 19.51 77.23
N ASP A 99 15.96 18.54 76.48
CA ASP A 99 15.39 17.21 76.29
C ASP A 99 15.98 16.14 77.23
N CYS A 100 17.02 16.50 78.00
CA CYS A 100 17.63 15.73 79.08
C CYS A 100 17.92 16.56 80.37
N PRO A 101 16.93 17.20 81.04
CA PRO A 101 17.17 18.20 82.12
C PRO A 101 17.72 17.72 83.48
N ASN A 102 18.46 16.62 83.49
CA ASN A 102 19.22 16.13 84.64
C ASN A 102 20.61 15.55 84.25
N ASP A 103 20.98 15.59 82.97
CA ASP A 103 22.16 14.96 82.39
C ASP A 103 23.01 16.05 81.69
N GLY A 104 23.94 16.68 82.41
CA GLY A 104 24.63 17.89 81.95
C GLY A 104 25.69 17.68 80.85
N GLU A 105 25.24 17.26 79.67
CA GLU A 105 25.99 17.03 78.43
C GLU A 105 25.47 17.98 77.32
N THR A 106 26.01 17.97 76.09
CA THR A 106 25.91 19.16 75.19
C THR A 106 25.36 18.92 73.78
N SER A 107 24.57 17.88 73.52
CA SER A 107 23.93 17.69 72.21
C SER A 107 23.07 18.91 71.81
N TRP A 108 23.03 19.24 70.52
CA TRP A 108 22.41 20.48 70.02
C TRP A 108 21.78 20.41 68.61
N ILE A 109 21.76 19.25 67.94
CA ILE A 109 21.20 19.10 66.59
C ILE A 109 19.79 18.51 66.62
N ASP A 110 19.58 17.41 67.32
CA ASP A 110 18.33 16.64 67.39
C ASP A 110 17.57 16.82 68.71
N ARG A 111 18.28 16.68 69.83
CA ARG A 111 17.82 16.84 71.20
C ARG A 111 18.77 17.80 71.90
N PHE A 112 18.24 18.73 72.68
CA PHE A 112 19.08 19.67 73.43
C PHE A 112 19.49 19.08 74.79
N GLY A 113 20.76 19.23 75.16
CA GLY A 113 21.26 18.92 76.51
C GLY A 113 21.50 17.44 76.84
N CYS A 114 21.54 16.57 75.83
CA CYS A 114 21.71 15.12 76.03
C CYS A 114 23.17 14.65 75.84
N GLU A 115 23.42 13.40 76.25
CA GLU A 115 24.70 12.69 76.05
C GLU A 115 25.08 12.74 74.55
N ASP A 116 26.28 13.25 74.28
CA ASP A 116 26.93 13.44 72.97
C ASP A 116 28.40 13.09 73.20
N ALA A 117 28.73 11.81 73.03
CA ALA A 117 29.97 11.23 73.53
C ALA A 117 31.22 11.64 72.73
N ASP A 118 31.05 12.03 71.46
CA ASP A 118 32.14 12.41 70.56
C ASP A 118 32.14 13.89 70.11
N GLN A 119 31.07 14.63 70.43
CA GLN A 119 30.93 16.09 70.30
C GLN A 119 30.66 16.58 68.88
N ASP A 120 29.93 15.81 68.08
CA ASP A 120 29.43 16.25 66.77
C ASP A 120 28.14 17.09 66.85
N GLY A 121 27.38 16.95 67.94
CA GLY A 121 26.15 17.67 68.22
C GLY A 121 24.86 16.85 68.18
N TRP A 122 24.89 15.61 67.71
CA TRP A 122 23.75 14.68 67.82
C TRP A 122 23.75 14.01 69.20
N SER A 123 22.58 13.62 69.70
CA SER A 123 22.47 12.87 70.96
C SER A 123 22.67 11.36 70.74
N ASP A 124 23.46 10.70 71.60
CA ASP A 124 23.77 9.27 71.56
C ASP A 124 22.51 8.38 71.37
N ASN A 125 22.56 7.43 70.42
CA ASN A 125 21.46 6.49 70.20
C ASN A 125 21.33 5.48 71.36
N GLY A 126 20.14 5.44 71.98
CA GLY A 126 19.91 4.71 73.23
C GLY A 126 18.53 4.08 73.36
N GLN A 127 18.33 3.28 74.41
CA GLN A 127 17.05 2.57 74.63
C GLN A 127 15.84 3.49 74.86
N SER A 128 16.07 4.76 75.19
CA SER A 128 15.05 5.80 75.38
C SER A 128 14.78 6.63 74.12
N TYR A 129 15.71 6.65 73.15
CA TYR A 129 15.64 7.45 71.94
C TYR A 129 16.51 6.77 70.86
N MET A 130 15.86 6.18 69.85
CA MET A 130 16.55 5.33 68.86
C MET A 130 16.87 6.05 67.54
N ASP A 131 16.58 7.35 67.47
CA ASP A 131 16.75 8.20 66.28
C ASP A 131 17.93 9.18 66.45
N GLY A 132 18.79 8.93 67.44
CA GLY A 132 20.03 9.68 67.69
C GLY A 132 21.25 9.03 67.03
N ASP A 133 22.44 9.52 67.39
CA ASP A 133 23.73 9.14 66.81
C ASP A 133 24.01 7.63 66.92
N ARG A 134 24.05 6.94 65.76
CA ARG A 134 24.32 5.50 65.67
C ARG A 134 25.82 5.17 65.90
N PHE A 135 26.71 6.16 65.82
CA PHE A 135 28.17 6.00 65.88
C PHE A 135 28.86 6.86 66.97
N PRO A 136 28.45 6.79 68.26
CA PRO A 136 28.89 7.68 69.38
C PRO A 136 30.35 7.54 69.84
N ASP A 137 31.21 7.00 68.98
CA ASP A 137 32.66 6.96 69.11
C ASP A 137 33.35 7.70 67.93
N ASN A 138 32.61 8.33 66.99
CA ASN A 138 33.11 8.83 65.70
C ASN A 138 32.33 10.03 65.10
N TRP A 139 32.63 11.23 65.62
CA TRP A 139 32.10 12.58 65.30
C TRP A 139 32.00 13.04 63.82
N LYS A 140 32.33 12.17 62.86
CA LYS A 140 32.30 12.41 61.42
C LYS A 140 31.10 11.78 60.70
N ILE A 141 30.40 10.88 61.39
CA ILE A 141 29.21 10.17 60.89
C ILE A 141 28.26 10.01 62.08
N SER A 142 27.00 10.39 61.91
CA SER A 142 26.03 10.39 63.02
C SER A 142 24.81 9.52 62.71
N LEU A 143 24.39 9.52 61.45
CA LEU A 143 23.22 8.81 60.97
C LEU A 143 23.63 7.65 60.06
N ASP A 144 22.69 6.74 59.84
CA ASP A 144 22.75 5.59 58.91
C ASP A 144 21.30 5.47 58.43
N SER A 145 21.01 6.29 57.41
CA SER A 145 19.66 6.66 57.00
C SER A 145 18.95 5.57 56.21
N ASP A 146 19.68 4.63 55.61
CA ASP A 146 19.13 3.51 54.84
C ASP A 146 19.27 2.13 55.50
N GLY A 147 20.12 1.99 56.52
CA GLY A 147 20.27 0.78 57.32
C GLY A 147 21.43 -0.14 56.94
N ASP A 148 22.35 0.29 56.07
CA ASP A 148 23.41 -0.59 55.52
C ASP A 148 24.64 -0.79 56.42
N THR A 149 24.74 -0.05 57.54
CA THR A 149 25.82 -0.01 58.53
C THR A 149 27.07 0.82 58.20
N TYR A 150 27.09 1.50 57.06
CA TYR A 150 27.91 2.69 56.87
C TYR A 150 27.13 3.91 57.38
N GLY A 151 27.83 5.02 57.59
CA GLY A 151 27.26 6.19 58.26
C GLY A 151 27.29 7.42 57.36
N ASP A 152 26.14 8.09 57.26
CA ASP A 152 25.94 9.36 56.58
C ASP A 152 27.06 10.35 56.95
N ASN A 153 27.69 10.95 55.95
CA ASN A 153 28.85 11.84 56.13
C ASN A 153 28.52 13.22 56.73
N HIS A 154 28.12 13.25 58.01
CA HIS A 154 27.78 14.48 58.73
C HIS A 154 28.87 14.96 59.69
N GLY A 155 29.34 16.19 59.44
CA GLY A 155 30.26 16.92 60.31
C GLY A 155 30.76 18.21 59.65
N PRO A 156 31.29 19.20 60.40
CA PRO A 156 31.75 20.48 59.84
C PRO A 156 32.97 20.42 58.89
N ASP A 157 33.57 19.24 58.71
CA ASP A 157 34.68 18.98 57.81
C ASP A 157 34.40 17.69 57.02
N CYS A 158 33.41 17.74 56.13
CA CYS A 158 32.98 16.67 55.21
C CYS A 158 34.04 16.29 54.14
N CYS A 159 35.32 16.64 54.39
CA CYS A 159 36.43 16.35 53.51
C CYS A 159 37.20 15.14 54.04
N ASP A 160 37.06 13.99 53.39
CA ASP A 160 37.92 12.82 53.62
C ASP A 160 39.40 13.20 53.54
N THR A 161 40.14 12.95 54.61
CA THR A 161 41.59 13.09 54.59
C THR A 161 42.23 11.72 54.36
N VAL A 162 43.42 11.71 53.74
CA VAL A 162 44.23 10.49 53.50
C VAL A 162 44.72 9.77 54.77
N TRP A 163 44.18 10.12 55.95
CA TRP A 163 44.45 9.51 57.25
C TRP A 163 43.20 8.90 57.89
N ASP A 164 42.02 9.14 57.33
CA ASP A 164 40.76 8.57 57.82
C ASP A 164 40.64 7.10 57.41
N THR A 165 40.11 6.27 58.32
CA THR A 165 40.08 4.81 58.17
C THR A 165 38.67 4.21 58.11
N ALA A 166 37.67 5.03 58.38
CA ALA A 166 36.27 4.80 58.02
C ALA A 166 35.94 5.85 56.97
N ILE A 167 35.51 5.40 55.79
CA ILE A 167 34.97 6.27 54.74
C ILE A 167 33.48 6.40 55.08
N GLY A 168 32.98 7.63 55.14
CA GLY A 168 31.55 7.86 55.33
C GLY A 168 30.75 7.36 54.13
N ASP A 169 29.48 7.09 54.35
CA ASP A 169 28.58 6.73 53.25
C ASP A 169 28.44 7.91 52.28
N LEU A 170 28.67 7.65 50.99
CA LEU A 170 28.48 8.63 49.91
C LEU A 170 27.07 8.55 49.30
N PHE A 171 26.31 7.50 49.58
CA PHE A 171 24.94 7.27 49.11
C PHE A 171 23.93 7.07 50.27
N PRO A 172 23.74 8.04 51.20
CA PRO A 172 22.95 7.90 52.45
C PRO A 172 21.50 7.42 52.38
N TYR A 173 20.98 7.10 51.20
CA TYR A 173 19.60 6.70 50.96
C TYR A 173 19.48 5.43 50.10
N ILE A 174 20.60 4.74 49.84
CA ILE A 174 20.70 3.62 48.89
C ILE A 174 21.50 2.49 49.54
N ALA A 175 20.86 1.67 50.39
CA ALA A 175 21.51 0.65 51.23
C ALA A 175 22.26 -0.50 50.49
N SER A 176 22.35 -0.42 49.16
CA SER A 176 23.18 -1.25 48.30
C SER A 176 24.53 -0.58 47.97
N GLN A 177 24.66 0.74 48.11
CA GLN A 177 25.81 1.54 47.71
C GLN A 177 26.34 2.35 48.88
N TYR A 178 27.67 2.46 48.97
CA TYR A 178 28.30 3.21 50.07
C TYR A 178 29.66 3.82 49.71
N LYS A 179 30.07 3.72 48.43
CA LYS A 179 31.36 4.16 47.89
C LYS A 179 31.22 4.46 46.41
N ASP A 180 31.97 5.45 45.96
CA ASP A 180 32.23 5.82 44.57
C ASP A 180 33.75 6.06 44.51
N ARG A 181 34.44 5.45 43.54
CA ARG A 181 35.91 5.43 43.51
C ARG A 181 36.51 6.51 42.61
N ASP A 182 35.85 6.85 41.53
CA ASP A 182 36.32 7.79 40.51
C ASP A 182 35.54 9.12 40.52
N GLY A 183 34.42 9.18 41.23
CA GLY A 183 33.68 10.38 41.58
C GLY A 183 32.58 10.71 40.56
N ASP A 184 31.94 9.71 39.98
CA ASP A 184 30.96 9.86 38.90
C ASP A 184 29.49 9.93 39.37
N GLY A 185 29.21 9.48 40.59
CA GLY A 185 27.87 9.46 41.18
C GLY A 185 27.13 8.13 41.08
N PHE A 186 27.76 7.06 40.62
CA PHE A 186 27.30 5.68 40.75
C PHE A 186 28.12 4.93 41.81
N GLY A 187 27.55 3.86 42.37
CA GLY A 187 28.13 3.17 43.51
C GLY A 187 28.94 1.92 43.17
N ASP A 188 30.12 1.77 43.77
CA ASP A 188 31.09 0.67 43.62
C ASP A 188 30.51 -0.78 43.65
N ASN A 189 29.27 -1.00 44.11
CA ASN A 189 28.65 -2.33 44.24
C ASN A 189 27.81 -2.70 42.99
N ASP A 190 28.49 -3.31 42.02
CA ASP A 190 27.98 -3.91 40.78
C ASP A 190 26.83 -4.93 40.94
N SER A 191 26.52 -5.38 42.17
CA SER A 191 25.43 -6.33 42.42
C SER A 191 24.03 -5.69 42.51
N ASP A 192 23.94 -4.36 42.56
CA ASP A 192 22.70 -3.60 42.38
C ASP A 192 22.63 -3.06 40.95
N SER A 193 21.74 -3.62 40.13
CA SER A 193 21.58 -3.25 38.73
C SER A 193 20.91 -1.89 38.49
N VAL A 194 20.58 -1.11 39.53
CA VAL A 194 19.89 0.19 39.40
C VAL A 194 20.79 1.36 39.81
N HIS A 195 21.61 1.19 40.84
CA HIS A 195 22.52 2.25 41.34
C HIS A 195 23.99 1.81 41.38
N GLY A 196 24.27 0.55 41.04
CA GLY A 196 25.62 0.02 40.94
C GLY A 196 26.31 0.48 39.67
N ASP A 197 27.56 0.86 39.84
CA ASP A 197 28.51 1.19 38.81
C ASP A 197 29.08 -0.11 38.19
N PHE A 198 29.03 -0.19 36.86
CA PHE A 198 29.57 -1.29 36.07
C PHE A 198 31.02 -1.04 35.62
N CYS A 199 31.54 0.18 35.83
CA CYS A 199 32.92 0.61 35.62
C CYS A 199 33.62 1.25 36.87
N PRO A 200 33.72 0.61 38.07
CA PRO A 200 34.22 1.16 39.37
C PRO A 200 35.67 1.68 39.51
N PHE A 201 36.21 2.26 38.45
CA PHE A 201 37.57 2.78 38.29
C PHE A 201 37.70 3.83 37.16
N ASP A 202 36.71 3.94 36.25
CA ASP A 202 36.78 4.69 35.00
C ASP A 202 35.53 5.58 34.84
N TRP A 203 35.52 6.72 35.56
CA TRP A 203 34.49 7.78 35.60
C TRP A 203 33.57 7.83 34.37
N GLY A 204 32.27 7.65 34.60
CA GLY A 204 31.25 7.56 33.57
C GLY A 204 30.10 8.56 33.67
N GLY A 205 29.24 8.51 32.66
CA GLY A 205 28.00 9.29 32.58
C GLY A 205 26.77 8.46 32.20
N SER A 206 26.98 7.23 31.71
CA SER A 206 25.91 6.35 31.23
C SER A 206 24.96 5.92 32.34
N TYR A 207 23.69 5.72 31.95
CA TYR A 207 22.57 5.36 32.84
C TYR A 207 21.47 4.52 32.15
N ARG A 208 21.60 4.24 30.84
CA ARG A 208 20.62 3.46 30.06
C ARG A 208 20.89 1.96 30.09
N ASP A 209 22.16 1.59 30.10
CA ASP A 209 22.67 0.24 29.86
C ASP A 209 23.58 -0.24 31.00
N ARG A 210 24.83 0.25 31.06
CA ARG A 210 25.81 0.03 32.11
C ARG A 210 26.02 1.35 32.82
N ASN A 211 25.39 1.51 33.97
CA ASN A 211 25.54 2.69 34.80
C ASN A 211 27.01 2.93 35.20
N GLY A 212 27.43 4.19 35.24
CA GLY A 212 28.79 4.60 35.69
C GLY A 212 29.92 4.35 34.69
N CYS A 213 29.60 4.10 33.43
CA CYS A 213 30.59 3.88 32.38
C CYS A 213 30.76 5.09 31.46
N LEU A 214 31.88 5.13 30.73
CA LEU A 214 32.17 6.20 29.79
C LEU A 214 31.03 6.35 28.77
N ASP A 215 30.52 7.56 28.67
CA ASP A 215 29.51 8.04 27.73
C ASP A 215 30.13 9.27 27.06
N SER A 216 30.49 9.15 25.78
CA SER A 216 31.30 10.15 25.09
C SER A 216 30.52 11.38 24.58
N ASP A 217 29.20 11.30 24.40
CA ASP A 217 28.37 12.39 23.88
C ASP A 217 27.20 12.83 24.80
N GLY A 218 26.83 12.01 25.78
CA GLY A 218 25.96 12.34 26.90
C GLY A 218 24.50 11.92 26.74
N ASP A 219 24.18 10.95 25.89
CA ASP A 219 22.81 10.46 25.74
C ASP A 219 22.36 9.44 26.80
N GLY A 220 23.33 8.85 27.51
CA GLY A 220 23.14 7.87 28.57
C GLY A 220 23.51 6.42 28.24
N ALA A 221 23.83 6.07 27.00
CA ALA A 221 24.41 4.77 26.68
C ALA A 221 25.93 4.76 26.94
N SER A 222 26.53 3.57 27.04
CA SER A 222 27.96 3.44 27.36
C SER A 222 28.80 3.00 26.17
N ASP A 223 29.92 3.71 25.97
CA ASP A 223 30.92 3.46 24.95
C ASP A 223 31.35 1.96 24.92
N PRO A 224 31.49 1.35 23.73
CA PRO A 224 32.10 0.03 23.57
C PRO A 224 33.49 -0.06 24.22
N SER A 225 33.74 -1.12 25.01
CA SER A 225 34.94 -1.28 25.83
C SER A 225 35.70 -2.60 25.61
N ASP A 226 37.03 -2.47 25.42
CA ASP A 226 38.09 -3.49 25.34
C ASP A 226 37.67 -4.92 24.87
N PHE A 227 37.37 -5.01 23.56
CA PHE A 227 37.24 -6.26 22.80
C PHE A 227 38.32 -7.30 23.14
N GLY A 228 37.90 -8.55 23.35
CA GLY A 228 38.79 -9.68 23.65
C GLY A 228 39.33 -9.76 25.07
N THR A 229 38.77 -9.00 26.02
CA THR A 229 39.08 -9.13 27.46
C THR A 229 37.91 -9.78 28.23
N SER A 230 38.05 -9.96 29.56
CA SER A 230 36.93 -10.44 30.40
C SER A 230 35.94 -9.35 30.81
N LEU A 231 36.04 -8.17 30.19
CA LEU A 231 35.19 -6.99 30.34
C LEU A 231 34.71 -6.50 28.96
N GLU A 232 34.68 -7.40 27.98
CA GLU A 232 34.23 -7.12 26.62
C GLU A 232 32.78 -6.63 26.64
N TRP A 233 32.56 -5.48 26.02
CA TRP A 233 31.28 -4.82 25.86
C TRP A 233 31.26 -4.15 24.51
N ASN A 234 30.35 -4.59 23.66
CA ASN A 234 30.23 -4.18 22.28
C ASN A 234 28.75 -4.04 21.92
N GLU A 235 28.52 -3.51 20.74
CA GLU A 235 27.25 -3.33 20.04
C GLU A 235 26.26 -4.49 20.33
N SER A 236 26.64 -5.74 20.02
CA SER A 236 25.81 -6.95 20.25
C SER A 236 25.48 -7.30 21.71
N MET A 237 26.08 -6.60 22.68
CA MET A 237 25.80 -6.74 24.11
C MET A 237 24.97 -5.58 24.66
N GLY A 238 24.69 -4.57 23.83
CA GLY A 238 23.96 -3.35 24.19
C GLY A 238 24.85 -2.13 24.47
N ALA A 239 26.10 -2.14 23.98
CA ALA A 239 26.93 -0.93 23.98
C ALA A 239 26.42 0.07 22.95
N ASP A 240 26.74 1.35 23.17
CA ASP A 240 26.40 2.43 22.26
C ASP A 240 26.92 2.18 20.83
N MET A 241 25.98 2.14 19.88
CA MET A 241 26.22 1.99 18.45
C MET A 241 26.87 3.24 17.81
N TRP A 242 26.59 4.45 18.33
CA TRP A 242 27.13 5.71 17.83
C TRP A 242 27.71 6.59 18.96
N PRO A 243 28.90 6.26 19.53
CA PRO A 243 29.54 6.97 20.66
C PRO A 243 30.01 8.43 20.43
N ASN A 244 29.48 9.10 19.42
CA ASN A 244 29.72 10.51 19.10
C ASN A 244 28.45 11.22 18.57
N ASP A 245 27.29 10.55 18.52
CA ASP A 245 26.00 11.11 18.13
C ASP A 245 24.96 10.83 19.21
N GLY A 246 24.96 11.65 20.26
CA GLY A 246 24.04 11.55 21.40
C GLY A 246 22.57 11.87 21.09
N THR A 247 22.15 11.61 19.86
CA THR A 247 20.76 11.41 19.47
C THR A 247 20.44 9.95 19.12
N GLN A 248 21.43 9.04 19.04
CA GLN A 248 21.25 7.64 18.67
C GLN A 248 22.21 6.73 19.42
N TRP A 249 21.68 5.69 20.07
CA TRP A 249 22.45 4.76 20.90
C TRP A 249 22.27 3.27 20.53
N ALA A 250 21.21 2.94 19.80
CA ALA A 250 20.82 1.56 19.50
C ALA A 250 20.29 1.43 18.07
N ASP A 251 20.62 0.29 17.47
CA ASP A 251 20.23 -0.20 16.16
C ASP A 251 19.67 -1.62 16.40
N SER A 252 18.36 -1.74 16.55
CA SER A 252 17.73 -2.98 17.04
C SER A 252 17.69 -4.10 16.00
N ASP A 253 17.84 -3.80 14.71
CA ASP A 253 17.75 -4.77 13.62
C ASP A 253 18.94 -4.79 12.64
N GLY A 254 19.77 -3.74 12.62
CA GLY A 254 21.10 -3.72 12.00
C GLY A 254 21.19 -3.00 10.67
N ASP A 255 20.29 -2.07 10.34
CA ASP A 255 20.27 -1.36 9.05
C ASP A 255 21.10 -0.06 9.01
N GLY A 256 21.60 0.40 10.17
CA GLY A 256 22.35 1.64 10.30
C GLY A 256 21.50 2.91 10.50
N PHE A 257 20.19 2.78 10.73
CA PHE A 257 19.31 3.80 11.26
C PHE A 257 19.13 3.56 12.77
N GLY A 258 18.90 4.63 13.53
CA GLY A 258 18.90 4.53 14.99
C GLY A 258 17.49 4.58 15.58
N ASP A 259 17.19 3.65 16.50
CA ASP A 259 15.89 3.41 17.13
C ASP A 259 15.18 4.66 17.70
N ASN A 260 15.91 5.75 17.98
CA ASN A 260 15.36 6.94 18.61
C ASN A 260 14.73 7.91 17.60
N GLY A 261 13.45 7.67 17.27
CA GLY A 261 12.59 8.56 16.48
C GLY A 261 12.25 9.93 17.10
N SER A 262 13.11 10.50 17.96
CA SER A 262 12.84 11.80 18.59
C SER A 262 13.05 12.98 17.63
N LEU A 263 12.28 14.04 17.83
CA LEU A 263 12.32 15.22 16.96
C LEU A 263 13.73 15.86 16.96
N ASN A 264 14.38 15.87 15.79
CA ASN A 264 15.78 16.24 15.53
C ASN A 264 16.85 15.17 15.86
N ALA A 265 16.50 13.89 16.00
CA ALA A 265 17.48 12.82 15.97
C ALA A 265 18.18 12.72 14.59
N THR A 266 19.43 12.28 14.57
CA THR A 266 20.15 11.97 13.33
C THR A 266 19.72 10.60 12.82
N ASN A 267 19.39 10.47 11.54
CA ASN A 267 19.05 9.20 10.87
C ASN A 267 18.10 8.28 11.70
N PRO A 268 16.94 8.80 12.17
CA PRO A 268 16.01 8.00 12.97
C PRO A 268 15.41 6.88 12.15
N ASP A 269 15.24 5.74 12.80
CA ASP A 269 14.44 4.63 12.30
C ASP A 269 12.98 4.77 12.77
N SER A 270 12.06 4.78 11.81
CA SER A 270 10.61 4.74 12.02
C SER A 270 10.07 3.33 12.19
N PHE A 271 10.84 2.29 11.83
CA PHE A 271 10.50 0.88 11.95
C PHE A 271 11.57 0.03 12.68
N PRO A 272 11.90 0.30 13.99
CA PRO A 272 13.04 -0.28 14.77
C PRO A 272 13.13 -1.80 15.00
N ASN A 273 12.44 -2.60 14.18
CA ASN A 273 12.42 -4.05 14.21
C ASN A 273 12.23 -4.62 12.77
N ASN A 274 12.53 -3.84 11.74
CA ASN A 274 12.47 -4.23 10.34
C ASN A 274 13.52 -3.50 9.48
N ILE A 275 14.77 -3.96 9.60
CA ILE A 275 15.99 -3.73 8.82
C ILE A 275 15.82 -3.46 7.29
N ALA A 276 14.67 -3.81 6.71
CA ALA A 276 14.32 -3.50 5.33
C ALA A 276 13.89 -2.04 5.08
N VAL A 277 13.38 -1.33 6.08
CA VAL A 277 12.79 0.01 5.94
C VAL A 277 13.07 0.85 7.17
N ALA A 278 13.36 2.14 6.97
CA ALA A 278 13.65 3.04 8.09
C ALA A 278 12.98 4.41 8.02
N ASN A 279 12.69 4.91 6.81
CA ASN A 279 12.17 6.27 6.64
C ASN A 279 10.65 6.23 6.46
N ASP A 280 9.96 7.02 7.27
CA ASP A 280 8.53 7.34 7.19
C ASP A 280 8.45 8.86 7.40
N SER A 281 8.27 9.60 6.31
CA SER A 281 8.44 11.07 6.27
C SER A 281 7.25 11.84 6.84
N ASP A 282 6.07 11.24 6.92
CA ASP A 282 4.82 11.88 7.38
C ASP A 282 4.10 11.14 8.53
N GLN A 283 4.64 10.00 8.95
CA GLN A 283 4.31 9.23 10.16
C GLN A 283 2.97 8.52 10.09
N ASP A 284 2.66 7.96 8.92
CA ASP A 284 1.43 7.22 8.67
C ASP A 284 1.55 5.70 8.89
N GLY A 285 2.78 5.19 8.95
CA GLY A 285 3.10 3.78 9.16
C GLY A 285 3.43 2.99 7.88
N TYR A 286 3.42 3.63 6.72
CA TYR A 286 3.95 3.09 5.47
C TYR A 286 5.38 3.63 5.20
N PRO A 287 6.32 2.78 4.79
CA PRO A 287 7.70 3.19 4.53
C PRO A 287 7.86 3.91 3.18
N ASP A 288 8.56 5.05 3.17
CA ASP A 288 8.87 5.83 1.96
C ASP A 288 9.65 5.01 0.90
N GLN A 289 10.57 4.17 1.37
CA GLN A 289 11.56 3.45 0.55
C GLN A 289 12.25 2.34 1.36
N TRP A 290 12.80 1.34 0.65
CA TRP A 290 13.68 0.33 1.23
C TRP A 290 15.04 0.91 1.65
N THR A 291 15.66 0.33 2.68
CA THR A 291 17.02 0.68 3.14
C THR A 291 18.06 0.27 2.09
N GLN A 292 19.28 0.81 2.17
CA GLN A 292 20.33 0.47 1.19
C GLN A 292 20.73 -1.01 1.22
N PHE A 293 20.53 -1.69 2.35
CA PHE A 293 20.79 -3.12 2.51
C PHE A 293 19.70 -3.99 1.84
N TYR A 294 18.46 -3.50 1.77
CA TYR A 294 17.29 -4.20 1.20
C TYR A 294 16.80 -3.65 -0.13
N ASN A 295 17.46 -2.63 -0.68
CA ASN A 295 17.19 -2.22 -2.05
C ASN A 295 17.62 -3.34 -3.00
N ALA A 296 16.64 -4.11 -3.46
CA ALA A 296 16.78 -5.26 -4.35
C ALA A 296 17.72 -5.01 -5.54
N THR A 297 17.74 -3.77 -6.05
CA THR A 297 18.48 -3.32 -7.25
C THR A 297 19.86 -2.72 -6.97
N PHE A 298 20.34 -2.78 -5.73
CA PHE A 298 21.68 -2.33 -5.36
C PHE A 298 22.64 -3.52 -5.30
N ASP A 299 23.91 -3.30 -5.60
CA ASP A 299 25.01 -4.28 -5.54
C ASP A 299 25.98 -3.76 -4.47
N ASP A 300 25.91 -4.31 -3.25
CA ASP A 300 26.56 -3.72 -2.07
C ASP A 300 28.05 -4.07 -1.91
N ASP A 301 28.47 -5.26 -2.37
CA ASP A 301 29.86 -5.71 -2.35
C ASP A 301 30.63 -5.42 -3.66
N GLY A 302 29.91 -5.11 -4.74
CA GLY A 302 30.44 -4.71 -6.04
C GLY A 302 30.85 -5.89 -6.93
N ASP A 303 30.33 -7.09 -6.69
CA ASP A 303 30.63 -8.29 -7.47
C ASP A 303 29.84 -8.37 -8.79
N GLY A 304 28.73 -7.63 -8.88
CA GLY A 304 27.87 -7.46 -10.05
C GLY A 304 26.61 -8.32 -10.07
N VAL A 305 26.23 -8.92 -8.94
CA VAL A 305 24.90 -9.48 -8.66
C VAL A 305 24.16 -8.49 -7.74
N GLU A 306 22.89 -8.19 -8.03
CA GLU A 306 22.10 -7.29 -7.18
C GLU A 306 21.65 -8.01 -5.89
N ASN A 307 21.50 -7.26 -4.79
CA ASN A 307 21.23 -7.76 -3.42
C ASN A 307 20.01 -8.69 -3.30
N ALA A 308 19.04 -8.62 -4.23
CA ALA A 308 17.93 -9.57 -4.27
C ALA A 308 18.32 -10.98 -4.75
N PHE A 309 19.40 -11.10 -5.52
CA PHE A 309 19.88 -12.33 -6.15
C PHE A 309 21.20 -12.85 -5.55
N ASP A 310 21.94 -12.02 -4.81
CA ASP A 310 23.12 -12.44 -4.06
C ASP A 310 22.73 -13.23 -2.80
N GLN A 311 23.03 -14.54 -2.81
CA GLN A 311 22.78 -15.45 -1.70
C GLN A 311 23.96 -15.56 -0.72
N CYS A 312 25.09 -14.91 -1.02
CA CYS A 312 26.33 -15.02 -0.26
C CYS A 312 26.63 -13.78 0.61
N GLY A 313 26.48 -12.56 0.09
CA GLY A 313 26.53 -11.30 0.84
C GLY A 313 27.92 -10.89 1.35
N ASP A 314 28.34 -9.66 1.06
CA ASP A 314 29.62 -9.08 1.54
C ASP A 314 30.86 -9.86 1.02
N SER A 315 30.73 -10.41 -0.19
CA SER A 315 31.70 -11.20 -0.93
C SER A 315 32.73 -10.27 -1.60
N ASN A 316 33.92 -10.15 -0.98
CA ASN A 316 35.01 -9.31 -1.51
C ASN A 316 35.75 -9.97 -2.70
N LEU A 317 35.00 -10.44 -3.69
CA LEU A 317 35.42 -11.29 -4.79
C LEU A 317 35.63 -10.50 -6.10
N SER A 318 35.95 -11.23 -7.15
CA SER A 318 36.18 -10.72 -8.49
C SER A 318 35.27 -11.47 -9.43
N MET A 319 34.58 -10.76 -10.32
CA MET A 319 33.62 -11.19 -11.35
C MET A 319 34.05 -12.36 -12.29
N ASP A 320 35.24 -12.94 -12.08
CA ASP A 320 35.77 -14.12 -12.77
C ASP A 320 35.58 -15.44 -11.96
N ASP A 321 35.27 -15.36 -10.65
CA ASP A 321 35.27 -16.49 -9.70
C ASP A 321 33.89 -16.76 -9.03
N ILE A 322 32.83 -16.06 -9.45
CA ILE A 322 31.44 -16.13 -8.92
C ILE A 322 30.49 -16.89 -9.86
N ASP A 323 29.47 -17.53 -9.30
CA ASP A 323 28.36 -18.18 -10.01
C ASP A 323 27.11 -17.28 -10.07
N ALA A 324 25.98 -17.83 -10.54
CA ALA A 324 24.74 -17.07 -10.75
C ALA A 324 23.99 -16.72 -9.46
N GLU A 325 24.48 -17.16 -8.29
CA GLU A 325 23.87 -16.96 -6.97
C GLU A 325 24.70 -16.00 -6.09
N GLY A 326 25.67 -15.25 -6.68
CA GLY A 326 26.65 -14.43 -5.94
C GLY A 326 27.75 -15.24 -5.23
N CYS A 327 27.81 -16.56 -5.46
CA CYS A 327 28.61 -17.46 -4.63
C CYS A 327 29.82 -18.08 -5.36
N ASN A 328 30.76 -18.67 -4.61
CA ASN A 328 31.87 -19.45 -5.18
C ASN A 328 32.01 -20.86 -4.57
N GLU A 329 32.71 -21.77 -5.26
CA GLU A 329 32.86 -23.20 -4.88
C GLU A 329 33.54 -23.44 -3.51
N PHE A 330 34.04 -22.39 -2.83
CA PHE A 330 34.65 -22.44 -1.51
C PHE A 330 33.81 -21.80 -0.39
N ASP A 331 32.67 -21.17 -0.67
CA ASP A 331 31.85 -20.63 0.40
C ASP A 331 31.08 -21.72 1.16
N PHE A 332 31.47 -21.92 2.41
CA PHE A 332 30.96 -22.99 3.26
C PHE A 332 29.73 -22.53 4.04
N ARG A 333 28.61 -22.33 3.33
CA ARG A 333 27.22 -22.24 3.84
C ARG A 333 27.12 -22.14 5.37
N ASN A 334 27.42 -20.97 5.91
CA ASN A 334 27.13 -20.69 7.31
C ASN A 334 25.72 -20.11 7.37
N GLN A 335 24.74 -21.00 7.56
CA GLN A 335 23.30 -20.73 7.42
C GLN A 335 22.79 -19.69 8.44
N THR A 336 22.96 -18.40 8.15
CA THR A 336 22.32 -17.29 8.89
C THR A 336 21.77 -16.18 8.01
N LYS A 337 22.18 -16.08 6.75
CA LYS A 337 21.46 -15.35 5.70
C LYS A 337 20.99 -16.37 4.65
N SER A 338 19.74 -16.82 4.77
CA SER A 338 18.93 -16.87 3.55
C SER A 338 18.74 -15.41 3.08
N PRO A 339 18.37 -15.12 1.82
CA PRO A 339 17.65 -13.88 1.56
C PRO A 339 16.53 -13.80 2.61
N PRO A 340 16.55 -12.77 3.48
CA PRO A 340 15.59 -12.66 4.57
C PRO A 340 14.20 -12.67 3.95
N VAL A 341 13.34 -13.60 4.42
CA VAL A 341 11.99 -13.81 3.90
C VAL A 341 11.34 -12.46 3.71
N LEU A 342 11.14 -12.07 2.43
CA LEU A 342 10.50 -10.81 2.08
C LEU A 342 9.19 -10.74 2.87
N ASN A 343 9.11 -9.66 3.65
CA ASN A 343 8.03 -9.30 4.56
C ASN A 343 7.28 -10.49 5.24
N ASN A 344 7.90 -11.13 6.24
CA ASN A 344 7.20 -11.99 7.22
C ASN A 344 6.17 -11.22 8.13
N LYS A 345 5.69 -10.06 7.65
CA LYS A 345 4.69 -9.11 8.16
C LYS A 345 3.89 -8.34 7.07
N GLY A 346 4.17 -8.50 5.77
CA GLY A 346 3.42 -7.83 4.68
C GLY A 346 3.45 -6.29 4.66
N LEU A 347 4.62 -5.64 4.65
CA LEU A 347 4.72 -4.19 4.43
C LEU A 347 4.78 -3.85 2.93
N THR A 348 4.07 -2.79 2.54
CA THR A 348 4.01 -2.16 1.22
C THR A 348 4.64 -0.76 1.28
N LEU A 349 5.34 -0.31 0.24
CA LEU A 349 5.88 1.06 0.19
C LEU A 349 4.75 2.10 0.08
N ASP A 350 4.93 3.25 0.71
CA ASP A 350 4.01 4.38 0.58
C ASP A 350 4.01 4.94 -0.86
N GLY A 351 2.83 5.12 -1.45
CA GLY A 351 2.65 5.79 -2.73
C GLY A 351 2.48 7.32 -2.62
N CYS A 352 2.35 7.86 -1.41
CA CYS A 352 2.31 9.29 -1.10
C CYS A 352 3.39 9.82 -0.10
N PRO A 353 4.73 9.53 -0.21
CA PRO A 353 5.80 9.68 0.82
C PRO A 353 6.09 11.04 1.52
N THR A 354 5.13 11.96 1.56
CA THR A 354 5.19 13.29 2.17
C THR A 354 3.79 13.81 2.57
N GLN A 355 2.74 12.99 2.44
CA GLN A 355 1.34 13.30 2.65
C GLN A 355 0.63 12.15 3.38
N TRP A 356 0.73 12.18 4.72
CA TRP A 356 0.09 11.26 5.66
C TRP A 356 -1.24 10.70 5.14
N GLY A 357 -1.34 9.37 5.09
CA GLY A 357 -2.51 8.68 4.60
C GLY A 357 -2.92 7.46 5.41
N ASN A 358 -3.90 6.75 4.87
CA ASN A 358 -4.39 5.48 5.39
C ASN A 358 -5.13 4.66 4.33
N SER A 359 -5.10 5.07 3.06
CA SER A 359 -5.64 4.29 1.96
C SER A 359 -4.90 2.96 1.87
N THR A 360 -5.61 1.93 1.41
CA THR A 360 -5.01 0.62 1.09
C THR A 360 -5.20 0.23 -0.37
N LYS A 361 -5.94 1.03 -1.17
CA LYS A 361 -6.19 0.80 -2.59
C LYS A 361 -6.27 2.09 -3.41
N PRO A 362 -5.99 2.04 -4.73
CA PRO A 362 -4.99 1.15 -5.32
C PRO A 362 -3.58 1.57 -4.87
N VAL A 363 -3.44 2.82 -4.40
CA VAL A 363 -2.22 3.40 -3.83
C VAL A 363 -2.34 3.34 -2.30
N VAL A 364 -1.37 2.73 -1.62
CA VAL A 364 -1.30 2.67 -0.16
C VAL A 364 -0.64 3.94 0.41
N GLY A 365 -0.95 4.29 1.67
CA GLY A 365 -0.35 5.44 2.38
C GLY A 365 -0.74 6.83 1.85
N CYS A 366 -1.71 6.88 0.94
CA CYS A 366 -2.32 8.13 0.50
C CYS A 366 -3.53 8.50 1.37
N MET A 367 -3.89 9.79 1.35
CA MET A 367 -5.04 10.28 2.09
C MET A 367 -6.34 9.66 1.56
N ASP A 368 -7.16 9.16 2.49
CA ASP A 368 -8.50 8.61 2.31
C ASP A 368 -9.46 9.46 3.18
N SER A 369 -10.28 10.29 2.54
CA SER A 369 -11.09 11.32 3.20
C SER A 369 -12.38 10.81 3.84
N ASP A 370 -12.88 9.62 3.48
CA ASP A 370 -14.15 9.08 3.98
C ASP A 370 -14.07 7.68 4.62
N GLY A 371 -12.96 6.98 4.43
CA GLY A 371 -12.57 5.76 5.13
C GLY A 371 -12.98 4.46 4.41
N ASP A 372 -13.20 4.50 3.09
CA ASP A 372 -13.62 3.34 2.32
C ASP A 372 -12.46 2.44 1.84
N SER A 373 -11.21 2.88 2.08
CA SER A 373 -9.91 2.29 1.69
C SER A 373 -9.30 2.81 0.38
N TRP A 374 -10.03 3.56 -0.45
CA TRP A 374 -9.50 4.16 -1.67
C TRP A 374 -8.82 5.50 -1.39
N SER A 375 -7.81 5.84 -2.19
CA SER A 375 -7.11 7.12 -2.04
C SER A 375 -7.83 8.26 -2.77
N ASP A 376 -7.89 9.45 -2.16
CA ASP A 376 -8.50 10.68 -2.69
C ASP A 376 -8.05 11.06 -4.11
N ILE A 377 -6.90 10.55 -4.56
CA ILE A 377 -6.29 10.83 -5.86
C ILE A 377 -6.74 9.86 -6.97
N SER A 378 -7.29 8.71 -6.60
CA SER A 378 -7.76 7.63 -7.48
C SER A 378 -9.28 7.40 -7.40
N ASP A 379 -9.88 7.86 -6.31
CA ASP A 379 -11.29 7.73 -6.01
C ASP A 379 -12.12 8.78 -6.79
N ALA A 380 -13.18 8.32 -7.47
CA ALA A 380 -14.12 9.17 -8.19
C ALA A 380 -15.04 10.00 -7.26
N PHE A 381 -15.30 9.53 -6.04
CA PHE A 381 -16.16 10.16 -5.03
C PHE A 381 -15.51 10.25 -3.62
N PRO A 382 -14.41 11.00 -3.40
CA PRO A 382 -13.63 11.06 -2.13
C PRO A 382 -14.32 11.59 -0.85
N LEU A 383 -15.65 11.59 -0.79
CA LEU A 383 -16.48 12.05 0.34
C LEU A 383 -17.76 11.21 0.50
N GLU A 384 -17.91 10.09 -0.21
CA GLU A 384 -19.04 9.16 -0.15
C GLU A 384 -18.53 7.70 -0.08
N PRO A 385 -18.36 7.14 1.13
CA PRO A 385 -17.61 5.89 1.40
C PRO A 385 -18.33 4.60 0.99
N THR A 386 -19.16 4.70 -0.04
CA THR A 386 -19.92 3.62 -0.66
C THR A 386 -19.80 3.63 -2.19
N GLN A 387 -19.04 4.58 -2.75
CA GLN A 387 -18.76 4.74 -4.18
C GLN A 387 -17.30 5.14 -4.35
N TRP A 388 -16.56 4.48 -5.23
CA TRP A 388 -15.15 4.81 -5.49
C TRP A 388 -14.77 4.82 -6.98
N SER A 389 -15.67 4.36 -7.86
CA SER A 389 -15.45 4.24 -9.30
C SER A 389 -16.65 4.78 -10.08
N ASP A 390 -16.38 5.40 -11.24
CA ASP A 390 -17.31 6.05 -12.16
C ASP A 390 -16.77 5.80 -13.58
N ILE A 391 -17.04 4.61 -14.14
CA ILE A 391 -16.36 4.16 -15.37
C ILE A 391 -16.83 4.92 -16.62
N ASP A 392 -18.06 5.43 -16.65
CA ASP A 392 -18.60 6.21 -17.77
C ASP A 392 -18.52 7.74 -17.57
N GLY A 393 -18.33 8.21 -16.33
CA GLY A 393 -18.15 9.61 -15.97
C GLY A 393 -19.44 10.42 -15.86
N ASP A 394 -20.60 9.77 -15.68
CA ASP A 394 -21.90 10.45 -15.55
C ASP A 394 -22.17 11.06 -14.15
N GLY A 395 -21.41 10.63 -13.14
CA GLY A 395 -21.48 11.09 -11.76
C GLY A 395 -22.38 10.25 -10.83
N PHE A 396 -22.72 9.01 -11.20
CA PHE A 396 -23.23 7.96 -10.31
C PHE A 396 -22.22 6.82 -10.24
N GLY A 397 -21.84 6.39 -9.03
CA GLY A 397 -20.77 5.39 -8.90
C GLY A 397 -21.20 3.96 -9.21
N ASP A 398 -20.26 3.16 -9.72
CA ASP A 398 -20.48 1.81 -10.23
C ASP A 398 -20.97 0.82 -9.15
N GLN A 399 -20.78 1.15 -7.87
CA GLN A 399 -21.17 0.30 -6.76
C GLN A 399 -22.69 0.38 -6.56
N ILE A 400 -23.44 -0.49 -7.26
CA ILE A 400 -24.91 -0.54 -7.29
C ILE A 400 -25.61 -0.60 -5.91
N ASN A 401 -24.90 -1.08 -4.87
CA ASN A 401 -25.40 -1.15 -3.49
C ASN A 401 -25.09 0.12 -2.65
N GLY A 402 -24.26 1.02 -3.17
CA GLY A 402 -23.85 2.27 -2.54
C GLY A 402 -24.85 3.41 -2.74
N PHE A 403 -24.46 4.61 -2.30
CA PHE A 403 -25.29 5.79 -2.41
C PHE A 403 -25.47 6.18 -3.88
N GLN A 404 -26.72 6.17 -4.35
CA GLN A 404 -27.07 6.49 -5.74
C GLN A 404 -26.31 5.66 -6.79
N GLY A 405 -25.94 4.43 -6.48
CA GLY A 405 -25.17 3.58 -7.39
C GLY A 405 -25.84 3.38 -8.75
N ASP A 406 -25.02 3.32 -9.79
CA ASP A 406 -25.47 3.17 -11.16
C ASP A 406 -26.03 1.77 -11.42
N VAL A 407 -27.12 1.74 -12.18
CA VAL A 407 -27.80 0.55 -12.69
C VAL A 407 -27.31 0.18 -14.10
N CYS A 408 -26.63 1.10 -14.79
CA CYS A 408 -26.08 0.95 -16.13
C CYS A 408 -24.60 1.41 -16.25
N PRO A 409 -23.64 0.90 -15.46
CA PRO A 409 -22.28 1.49 -15.29
C PRO A 409 -21.51 1.90 -16.57
N ALA A 410 -21.78 1.27 -17.71
CA ALA A 410 -21.12 1.55 -18.98
C ALA A 410 -21.91 2.50 -19.92
N GLU A 411 -23.02 3.11 -19.48
CA GLU A 411 -23.92 3.93 -20.32
C GLU A 411 -24.36 5.26 -19.66
N VAL A 412 -23.63 6.34 -19.97
CA VAL A 412 -23.86 7.67 -19.38
C VAL A 412 -25.32 8.10 -19.32
N GLY A 413 -25.80 8.45 -18.13
CA GLY A 413 -27.19 8.81 -17.94
C GLY A 413 -27.47 9.81 -16.83
N VAL A 414 -28.53 9.53 -16.06
CA VAL A 414 -29.16 10.53 -15.19
C VAL A 414 -29.91 9.92 -14.00
N LEU A 415 -30.06 10.72 -12.94
CA LEU A 415 -30.81 10.37 -11.71
C LEU A 415 -32.25 9.84 -11.91
N ASN A 416 -32.88 10.11 -13.05
CA ASN A 416 -34.21 9.58 -13.40
C ASN A 416 -34.15 8.84 -14.74
N GLY A 417 -33.13 8.00 -14.94
CA GLY A 417 -33.01 7.13 -16.10
C GLY A 417 -34.20 6.20 -16.28
N THR A 418 -34.35 5.66 -17.48
CA THR A 418 -35.53 4.84 -17.83
C THR A 418 -35.50 3.48 -17.14
N ALA A 419 -34.29 2.92 -16.99
CA ALA A 419 -34.02 1.62 -16.37
C ALA A 419 -33.57 1.73 -14.90
N GLY A 420 -33.03 2.89 -14.48
CA GLY A 420 -32.49 3.08 -13.14
C GLY A 420 -31.93 4.49 -12.90
N VAL A 421 -31.23 4.66 -11.78
CA VAL A 421 -30.27 5.76 -11.59
C VAL A 421 -29.05 5.46 -12.47
N GLY A 422 -28.39 6.50 -12.99
CA GLY A 422 -27.26 6.44 -13.94
C GLY A 422 -27.56 5.89 -15.33
N CYS A 423 -28.66 5.16 -15.53
CA CYS A 423 -29.10 4.78 -16.88
C CYS A 423 -29.56 5.97 -17.76
N ARG A 424 -29.40 5.84 -19.08
CA ARG A 424 -29.96 6.75 -20.10
C ARG A 424 -31.48 7.01 -19.97
N TYR A 425 -31.90 8.25 -20.23
CA TYR A 425 -33.31 8.66 -20.31
C TYR A 425 -33.84 8.55 -21.75
N ILE A 426 -34.69 7.55 -21.97
CA ILE A 426 -35.33 7.22 -23.25
C ILE A 426 -36.72 7.86 -23.23
N ASP A 427 -36.88 8.99 -23.92
CA ASP A 427 -38.19 9.60 -24.10
C ASP A 427 -39.00 8.78 -25.11
N ALA A 428 -40.25 8.43 -24.78
CA ALA A 428 -41.16 7.72 -25.70
C ALA A 428 -41.61 8.58 -26.92
N SER A 429 -40.97 9.72 -27.15
CA SER A 429 -41.05 10.57 -28.33
C SER A 429 -39.72 10.71 -29.08
N ASP A 430 -38.80 9.77 -28.88
CA ASP A 430 -37.72 9.35 -29.78
C ASP A 430 -38.22 8.10 -30.58
N SER A 431 -37.99 8.05 -31.90
CA SER A 431 -38.57 7.01 -32.79
C SER A 431 -37.60 5.87 -33.13
N ASP A 432 -36.33 6.21 -33.26
CA ASP A 432 -35.21 5.40 -33.71
C ASP A 432 -34.18 5.17 -32.60
N LEU A 433 -34.38 5.79 -31.43
CA LEU A 433 -33.70 5.53 -30.15
C LEU A 433 -32.23 5.94 -30.12
N ASP A 434 -31.84 6.87 -31.00
CA ASP A 434 -30.48 7.41 -31.07
C ASP A 434 -30.16 8.44 -29.97
N GLY A 435 -31.18 8.86 -29.20
CA GLY A 435 -31.05 9.81 -28.10
C GLY A 435 -31.53 11.22 -28.43
N VAL A 436 -31.91 11.51 -29.67
CA VAL A 436 -32.44 12.83 -30.08
C VAL A 436 -33.94 12.74 -30.39
N ILE A 437 -34.75 13.47 -29.61
CA ILE A 437 -36.22 13.44 -29.78
C ILE A 437 -36.67 13.98 -31.14
N ASN A 438 -37.70 13.35 -31.74
CA ASN A 438 -38.29 13.60 -33.07
C ASN A 438 -38.57 15.07 -33.47
N GLN A 439 -38.56 16.02 -32.52
CA GLN A 439 -38.81 17.45 -32.77
C GLN A 439 -37.52 18.26 -33.00
N ASP A 440 -36.38 17.76 -32.52
CA ASP A 440 -35.06 18.39 -32.58
C ASP A 440 -34.08 17.54 -33.43
N ASP A 441 -34.40 16.27 -33.65
CA ASP A 441 -33.78 15.35 -34.60
C ASP A 441 -34.02 15.74 -36.08
N LEU A 442 -32.95 15.68 -36.87
CA LEU A 442 -32.87 15.99 -38.30
C LEU A 442 -32.80 14.73 -39.19
N CYS A 443 -32.42 13.59 -38.61
CA CYS A 443 -32.01 12.36 -39.28
C CYS A 443 -32.87 11.11 -39.02
N ALA A 444 -33.89 11.14 -38.15
CA ALA A 444 -35.15 10.37 -38.03
C ALA A 444 -35.27 8.87 -38.41
N ASN A 445 -34.22 8.23 -38.92
CA ASN A 445 -34.03 6.78 -39.10
C ASN A 445 -32.52 6.49 -39.00
N THR A 446 -31.88 6.90 -37.90
CA THR A 446 -30.48 6.55 -37.60
C THR A 446 -30.32 5.03 -37.43
N PRO A 447 -29.26 4.41 -37.98
CA PRO A 447 -28.99 2.99 -37.73
C PRO A 447 -28.76 2.72 -36.24
N SER A 448 -29.50 1.75 -35.69
CA SER A 448 -29.41 1.36 -34.28
C SER A 448 -27.97 1.04 -33.86
N GLY A 449 -27.52 1.64 -32.75
CA GLY A 449 -26.18 1.46 -32.20
C GLY A 449 -25.10 2.42 -32.73
N GLN A 450 -25.43 3.35 -33.64
CA GLN A 450 -24.48 4.40 -34.05
C GLN A 450 -24.59 5.66 -33.19
N SER A 451 -23.44 6.22 -32.83
CA SER A 451 -23.33 7.51 -32.12
C SER A 451 -23.75 8.67 -33.03
N VAL A 452 -24.59 9.57 -32.52
CA VAL A 452 -25.13 10.72 -33.25
C VAL A 452 -24.59 12.07 -32.76
N ASP A 453 -24.62 13.06 -33.66
CA ASP A 453 -24.38 14.44 -33.32
C ASP A 453 -25.57 15.09 -32.56
N GLN A 454 -25.42 16.36 -32.17
CA GLN A 454 -26.47 17.13 -31.49
C GLN A 454 -27.74 17.36 -32.37
N GLN A 455 -27.74 16.92 -33.63
CA GLN A 455 -28.88 17.00 -34.56
C GLN A 455 -29.51 15.63 -34.83
N GLY A 456 -29.06 14.55 -34.16
CA GLY A 456 -29.56 13.18 -34.38
C GLY A 456 -28.95 12.49 -35.59
N CYS A 457 -27.89 13.05 -36.19
CA CYS A 457 -27.27 12.47 -37.37
C CYS A 457 -26.01 11.70 -37.00
N ALA A 458 -25.95 10.41 -37.37
CA ALA A 458 -24.73 9.60 -37.28
C ALA A 458 -23.74 9.97 -38.39
N GLN A 459 -22.48 9.59 -38.19
CA GLN A 459 -21.41 9.86 -39.16
C GLN A 459 -21.64 9.20 -40.53
N SER A 460 -22.47 8.15 -40.59
CA SER A 460 -22.96 7.51 -41.82
C SER A 460 -24.04 8.28 -42.59
N GLN A 461 -24.51 9.40 -42.05
CA GLN A 461 -25.54 10.26 -42.63
C GLN A 461 -25.02 11.68 -42.91
N LEU A 462 -23.83 12.03 -42.41
CA LEU A 462 -23.17 13.33 -42.57
C LEU A 462 -22.18 13.31 -43.75
N ASP A 463 -22.04 14.47 -44.40
CA ASP A 463 -21.13 14.74 -45.53
C ASP A 463 -20.64 16.18 -45.34
N ASP A 464 -19.51 16.33 -44.65
CA ASP A 464 -19.03 17.61 -44.11
C ASP A 464 -18.51 18.55 -45.21
N ASP A 465 -17.86 18.02 -46.25
CA ASP A 465 -17.28 18.82 -47.33
C ASP A 465 -18.19 18.97 -48.58
N ASN A 466 -19.26 18.17 -48.64
CA ASN A 466 -20.30 18.14 -49.66
C ASN A 466 -19.81 17.65 -51.03
N ASP A 467 -18.94 16.64 -51.06
CA ASP A 467 -18.52 15.95 -52.27
C ASP A 467 -19.45 14.80 -52.71
N GLY A 468 -20.26 14.28 -51.79
CA GLY A 468 -21.22 13.19 -51.99
C GLY A 468 -20.82 11.82 -51.44
N ILE A 469 -19.74 11.73 -50.66
CA ILE A 469 -19.34 10.58 -49.84
C ILE A 469 -19.61 10.93 -48.36
N THR A 470 -20.12 9.97 -47.58
CA THR A 470 -20.45 10.21 -46.15
C THR A 470 -19.21 10.05 -45.27
N ASN A 471 -19.19 10.79 -44.16
CA ASN A 471 -18.02 10.92 -43.27
C ASN A 471 -17.49 9.57 -42.72
N ASP A 472 -18.31 8.51 -42.70
CA ASP A 472 -17.94 7.15 -42.29
C ASP A 472 -17.14 6.36 -43.36
N ILE A 473 -17.22 6.77 -44.62
CA ILE A 473 -16.53 6.17 -45.77
C ILE A 473 -15.68 7.18 -46.57
N ASP A 474 -15.60 8.43 -46.10
CA ASP A 474 -14.77 9.50 -46.65
C ASP A 474 -13.37 9.50 -46.00
N LEU A 475 -12.37 9.10 -46.78
CA LEU A 475 -10.96 9.08 -46.39
C LEU A 475 -10.32 10.49 -46.48
N CYS A 476 -11.04 11.47 -47.01
CA CYS A 476 -10.52 12.75 -47.46
C CYS A 476 -11.43 13.97 -47.11
N PRO A 477 -11.85 14.16 -45.82
CA PRO A 477 -12.89 15.10 -45.32
C PRO A 477 -12.57 16.62 -45.42
N GLY A 478 -11.82 17.01 -46.43
CA GLY A 478 -11.43 18.37 -46.76
C GLY A 478 -11.20 18.55 -48.26
N SER A 479 -11.90 17.76 -49.09
CA SER A 479 -11.88 17.88 -50.54
C SER A 479 -12.36 19.28 -50.98
N VAL A 480 -11.90 19.71 -52.15
CA VAL A 480 -12.20 21.07 -52.63
C VAL A 480 -13.60 21.08 -53.25
N GLN A 481 -14.60 21.58 -52.51
CA GLN A 481 -16.02 21.69 -52.90
C GLN A 481 -16.25 21.80 -54.43
N GLY A 482 -16.81 20.74 -55.02
CA GLY A 482 -17.08 20.63 -56.45
C GLY A 482 -15.91 20.08 -57.30
N ALA A 483 -14.86 19.56 -56.67
CA ALA A 483 -13.92 18.63 -57.28
C ALA A 483 -14.64 17.32 -57.67
N THR A 484 -14.00 16.51 -58.50
CA THR A 484 -14.43 15.12 -58.73
C THR A 484 -13.59 14.23 -57.84
N VAL A 485 -14.24 13.60 -56.87
CA VAL A 485 -13.63 12.63 -55.96
C VAL A 485 -13.84 11.20 -56.44
N ASP A 486 -13.13 10.26 -55.84
CA ASP A 486 -13.30 8.82 -56.09
C ASP A 486 -14.33 8.17 -55.14
N ALA A 487 -14.27 6.86 -54.94
CA ALA A 487 -15.24 6.13 -54.13
C ALA A 487 -14.98 6.23 -52.62
N GLN A 488 -13.89 6.90 -52.21
CA GLN A 488 -13.44 7.08 -50.83
C GLN A 488 -13.25 8.58 -50.51
N GLY A 489 -14.00 9.48 -51.17
CA GLY A 489 -13.98 10.95 -50.98
C GLY A 489 -12.70 11.67 -51.45
N CYS A 490 -11.67 10.94 -51.87
CA CYS A 490 -10.41 11.57 -52.23
C CYS A 490 -10.42 12.23 -53.61
N SER A 491 -10.05 13.51 -53.66
CA SER A 491 -9.80 14.21 -54.92
C SER A 491 -8.46 13.80 -55.54
N SER A 492 -8.34 13.94 -56.86
CA SER A 492 -7.09 13.61 -57.59
C SER A 492 -5.88 14.50 -57.24
N LEU A 493 -6.01 15.45 -56.31
CA LEU A 493 -4.91 16.25 -55.77
C LEU A 493 -4.47 15.75 -54.38
N GLN A 494 -5.40 15.20 -53.59
CA GLN A 494 -5.08 14.54 -52.30
C GLN A 494 -4.37 13.20 -52.58
N ARG A 495 -4.84 12.44 -53.57
CA ARG A 495 -4.18 11.22 -54.10
C ARG A 495 -2.81 11.44 -54.79
N GLU A 496 -2.32 12.67 -54.86
CA GLU A 496 -0.99 13.01 -55.41
C GLU A 496 -0.09 13.69 -54.35
N SER A 497 -0.53 13.68 -53.08
CA SER A 497 0.21 14.24 -51.93
C SER A 497 0.82 13.10 -51.13
N ASP A 498 2.10 13.23 -50.82
CA ASP A 498 3.01 12.27 -50.18
C ASP A 498 4.05 13.14 -49.46
N SER A 499 3.88 13.29 -48.14
CA SER A 499 4.49 14.35 -47.33
C SER A 499 5.91 14.04 -46.87
N ASP A 500 6.23 12.78 -46.63
CA ASP A 500 7.56 12.30 -46.23
C ASP A 500 8.32 11.54 -47.33
N GLY A 501 7.63 11.05 -48.36
CA GLY A 501 8.22 10.43 -49.55
C GLY A 501 8.37 8.92 -49.48
N ASP A 502 7.58 8.22 -48.66
CA ASP A 502 7.72 6.79 -48.40
C ASP A 502 7.17 5.89 -49.55
N GLY A 503 6.12 6.35 -50.24
CA GLY A 503 5.47 5.68 -51.36
C GLY A 503 3.96 5.43 -51.20
N LEU A 504 3.39 5.67 -50.02
CA LEU A 504 1.96 5.88 -49.81
C LEU A 504 1.59 7.34 -50.10
N ASN A 505 0.30 7.63 -50.13
CA ASN A 505 -0.19 9.00 -50.28
C ASN A 505 -0.75 9.43 -48.92
N ASP A 506 -0.66 10.72 -48.55
CA ASP A 506 -1.09 11.23 -47.23
C ASP A 506 -2.46 10.71 -46.71
N PRO A 507 -3.49 10.43 -47.55
CA PRO A 507 -4.77 9.86 -47.08
C PRO A 507 -4.79 8.35 -46.90
N GLU A 508 -3.83 7.62 -47.46
CA GLU A 508 -3.67 6.15 -47.36
C GLU A 508 -2.51 5.78 -46.41
N ASP A 509 -1.97 6.76 -45.71
CA ASP A 509 -0.80 6.69 -44.85
C ASP A 509 -1.23 7.05 -43.42
N SER A 510 -1.05 6.12 -42.49
CA SER A 510 -1.36 6.28 -41.07
C SER A 510 -0.32 7.13 -40.34
N CYS A 511 0.86 7.31 -40.93
CA CYS A 511 1.98 8.07 -40.39
C CYS A 511 2.58 9.11 -41.38
N PRO A 512 1.84 10.12 -41.92
CA PRO A 512 2.32 11.06 -42.97
C PRO A 512 3.44 12.06 -42.60
N GLY A 513 4.15 11.78 -41.52
CA GLY A 513 5.30 12.55 -41.03
C GLY A 513 6.51 11.67 -40.70
N THR A 514 6.54 10.44 -41.20
CA THR A 514 7.62 9.46 -41.00
C THR A 514 8.96 10.05 -41.48
N ALA A 515 10.07 9.59 -40.90
CA ALA A 515 11.38 10.15 -41.17
C ALA A 515 11.89 9.78 -42.58
N SER A 516 11.61 10.63 -43.57
CA SER A 516 11.96 10.47 -45.01
C SER A 516 13.18 9.57 -45.30
N GLY A 517 12.90 8.33 -45.72
CA GLY A 517 13.88 7.29 -45.99
C GLY A 517 14.09 6.26 -44.87
N ALA A 518 13.22 6.22 -43.86
CA ALA A 518 13.00 5.06 -43.00
C ALA A 518 12.46 3.86 -43.81
N GLU A 519 12.54 2.66 -43.24
CA GLU A 519 11.76 1.51 -43.73
C GLU A 519 10.40 1.57 -43.02
N VAL A 520 9.33 1.31 -43.77
CA VAL A 520 7.92 1.47 -43.35
C VAL A 520 7.13 0.23 -43.74
N ASP A 521 6.03 0.01 -43.05
CA ASP A 521 5.12 -1.11 -43.28
C ASP A 521 4.06 -0.84 -44.36
N GLY A 522 2.98 -1.61 -44.36
CA GLY A 522 1.87 -1.46 -45.30
C GLY A 522 1.05 -0.17 -45.12
N ASN A 523 1.18 0.50 -43.97
CA ASN A 523 0.39 1.66 -43.54
C ASN A 523 1.23 2.95 -43.44
N GLY A 524 2.53 2.92 -43.78
CA GLY A 524 3.42 4.09 -43.82
C GLY A 524 4.10 4.43 -42.49
N CYS A 525 3.85 3.61 -41.47
CA CYS A 525 4.49 3.73 -40.18
C CYS A 525 5.83 2.98 -40.20
N SER A 526 6.87 3.60 -39.62
CA SER A 526 8.13 2.92 -39.34
C SER A 526 8.12 2.33 -37.94
N ASP A 527 8.95 1.33 -37.68
CA ASP A 527 9.16 0.69 -36.38
C ASP A 527 9.40 1.72 -35.23
N ALA A 528 9.86 2.94 -35.55
CA ALA A 528 10.05 4.03 -34.59
C ALA A 528 8.75 4.75 -34.15
N GLN A 529 7.59 4.30 -34.65
CA GLN A 529 6.27 4.95 -34.54
C GLN A 529 5.13 3.95 -34.32
N ARG A 530 5.42 2.65 -34.41
CA ARG A 530 4.50 1.54 -34.13
C ARG A 530 4.84 0.97 -32.76
N ASP A 531 3.83 0.41 -32.13
CA ASP A 531 3.76 -0.11 -30.77
C ASP A 531 2.72 -1.22 -30.93
N SER A 532 3.21 -2.46 -31.07
CA SER A 532 2.48 -3.54 -31.76
C SER A 532 1.63 -4.39 -30.82
N ASP A 533 2.09 -4.56 -29.59
CA ASP A 533 1.38 -5.17 -28.46
C ASP A 533 0.69 -4.12 -27.56
N GLY A 534 1.09 -2.86 -27.62
CA GLY A 534 0.49 -1.76 -26.85
C GLY A 534 1.18 -1.50 -25.51
N ASP A 535 2.35 -2.08 -25.26
CA ASP A 535 3.08 -2.01 -23.99
C ASP A 535 3.63 -0.59 -23.66
N GLY A 536 3.67 0.29 -24.67
CA GLY A 536 4.14 1.68 -24.58
C GLY A 536 5.60 1.89 -25.04
N ILE A 537 6.26 0.85 -25.53
CA ILE A 537 7.56 0.84 -26.19
C ILE A 537 7.31 0.69 -27.71
N TYR A 538 8.01 1.49 -28.53
CA TYR A 538 7.87 1.38 -29.98
C TYR A 538 8.73 0.22 -30.52
N ASP A 539 8.25 -0.53 -31.53
CA ASP A 539 8.89 -1.73 -32.13
C ASP A 539 10.42 -1.59 -32.36
N LEU A 540 10.91 -0.39 -32.65
CA LEU A 540 12.33 -0.12 -32.90
C LEU A 540 13.23 -0.22 -31.64
N ASP A 541 12.69 0.18 -30.49
CA ASP A 541 13.37 0.15 -29.20
C ASP A 541 12.89 -1.03 -28.32
N ASP A 542 11.85 -1.73 -28.76
CA ASP A 542 11.36 -3.01 -28.24
C ASP A 542 12.21 -4.20 -28.75
N ALA A 543 12.27 -5.28 -27.96
CA ALA A 543 12.89 -6.55 -28.28
C ALA A 543 11.92 -7.75 -28.28
N CYS A 544 10.67 -7.57 -27.84
CA CYS A 544 9.58 -8.55 -27.87
C CYS A 544 8.26 -7.83 -28.19
N ASP A 545 8.03 -7.58 -29.48
CA ASP A 545 6.89 -6.85 -30.07
C ASP A 545 5.56 -7.64 -30.05
N ASP A 546 5.44 -8.56 -29.11
CA ASP A 546 4.37 -9.54 -28.91
C ASP A 546 4.08 -9.83 -27.42
N THR A 547 4.40 -8.88 -26.52
CA THR A 547 4.29 -9.06 -25.08
C THR A 547 2.83 -9.09 -24.61
N PRO A 548 2.38 -10.11 -23.84
CA PRO A 548 0.98 -10.19 -23.40
C PRO A 548 0.56 -9.03 -22.49
N ASP A 549 -0.64 -8.49 -22.71
CA ASP A 549 -1.19 -7.37 -21.95
C ASP A 549 -1.29 -7.69 -20.44
N GLY A 550 -1.06 -6.68 -19.61
CA GLY A 550 -1.01 -6.79 -18.15
C GLY A 550 0.29 -7.33 -17.55
N PHE A 551 1.23 -7.89 -18.34
CA PHE A 551 2.50 -8.36 -17.80
C PHE A 551 3.47 -7.20 -17.47
N PRO A 552 4.23 -7.28 -16.36
CA PRO A 552 5.34 -6.38 -16.09
C PRO A 552 6.43 -6.53 -17.16
N ILE A 553 6.67 -5.45 -17.90
CA ILE A 553 7.66 -5.39 -18.97
C ILE A 553 9.02 -4.88 -18.48
N LEU A 554 10.09 -5.41 -19.07
CA LEU A 554 11.44 -4.84 -18.93
C LEU A 554 11.57 -3.57 -19.78
N ALA A 555 12.64 -2.81 -19.60
CA ALA A 555 12.94 -1.60 -20.38
C ALA A 555 13.28 -1.85 -21.87
N ASN A 556 12.92 -3.02 -22.40
CA ASN A 556 13.09 -3.50 -23.76
C ASN A 556 11.84 -4.30 -24.23
N GLY A 557 10.67 -3.97 -23.68
CA GLY A 557 9.33 -4.51 -23.93
C GLY A 557 9.07 -5.94 -23.47
N CYS A 558 10.03 -6.85 -23.65
CA CYS A 558 9.91 -8.24 -23.16
C CYS A 558 9.45 -8.36 -21.71
N THR A 559 8.56 -9.33 -21.46
CA THR A 559 8.13 -9.78 -20.14
C THR A 559 9.31 -9.91 -19.15
N ASP A 560 9.12 -9.39 -17.95
CA ASP A 560 9.98 -9.69 -16.83
C ASP A 560 9.67 -11.09 -16.30
N GLU A 561 10.34 -12.10 -16.84
CA GLU A 561 10.29 -13.49 -16.36
C GLU A 561 10.60 -13.65 -14.85
N SER A 562 11.20 -12.64 -14.19
CA SER A 562 11.39 -12.64 -12.74
C SER A 562 10.18 -12.11 -11.97
N ALA A 563 9.28 -11.36 -12.63
CA ALA A 563 7.99 -11.00 -12.06
C ALA A 563 7.08 -12.24 -11.90
N LEU A 564 7.17 -13.24 -12.79
CA LEU A 564 6.46 -14.52 -12.67
C LEU A 564 6.74 -15.27 -11.35
N ASP A 565 7.86 -15.02 -10.67
CA ASP A 565 8.16 -15.58 -9.34
C ASP A 565 7.47 -14.81 -8.19
N THR A 566 6.68 -13.77 -8.52
CA THR A 566 5.79 -13.03 -7.61
C THR A 566 4.32 -13.34 -7.89
N ASP A 567 3.47 -13.04 -6.91
CA ASP A 567 2.00 -13.16 -6.98
C ASP A 567 1.48 -11.84 -7.60
N LEU A 568 1.25 -11.83 -8.92
CA LEU A 568 0.98 -10.62 -9.70
C LEU A 568 -0.40 -10.02 -9.42
N ASP A 569 -1.40 -10.88 -9.24
CA ASP A 569 -2.83 -10.51 -9.12
C ASP A 569 -3.40 -10.68 -7.70
N GLY A 570 -2.66 -11.36 -6.81
CA GLY A 570 -2.91 -11.40 -5.37
C GLY A 570 -3.75 -12.58 -4.90
N ASP A 571 -3.85 -13.65 -5.68
CA ASP A 571 -4.67 -14.83 -5.37
C ASP A 571 -3.97 -15.86 -4.46
N GLY A 572 -2.64 -15.78 -4.36
CA GLY A 572 -1.78 -16.64 -3.54
C GLY A 572 -1.00 -17.73 -4.31
N TYR A 573 -1.12 -17.81 -5.63
CA TYR A 573 -0.30 -18.63 -6.52
C TYR A 573 0.75 -17.74 -7.22
N TYR A 574 1.92 -18.31 -7.49
CA TYR A 574 3.06 -17.61 -8.07
C TYR A 574 4.17 -18.59 -8.45
N GLY A 575 5.04 -18.17 -9.36
CA GLY A 575 6.12 -18.97 -9.93
C GLY A 575 5.72 -19.67 -11.21
N VAL A 576 6.73 -20.01 -12.02
CA VAL A 576 6.56 -20.68 -13.32
C VAL A 576 5.69 -21.94 -13.20
N TYR A 577 4.57 -21.96 -13.93
CA TYR A 577 3.65 -23.10 -13.95
C TYR A 577 4.34 -24.41 -14.32
N SER A 578 4.18 -25.43 -13.46
CA SER A 578 4.86 -26.70 -13.60
C SER A 578 4.02 -27.86 -13.08
N PHE A 579 3.91 -28.91 -13.91
CA PHE A 579 3.01 -30.03 -13.69
C PHE A 579 3.62 -31.36 -14.16
N ASN A 580 2.96 -32.46 -13.82
CA ASN A 580 3.27 -33.80 -14.34
C ASN A 580 2.05 -34.34 -15.08
N ILE A 581 2.21 -34.73 -16.34
CA ILE A 581 1.13 -35.37 -17.10
C ILE A 581 0.93 -36.81 -16.60
N ASP A 582 -0.28 -37.17 -16.19
CA ASP A 582 -0.64 -38.56 -15.88
C ASP A 582 -0.72 -39.38 -17.19
N PRO A 583 0.06 -40.47 -17.33
CA PRO A 583 0.14 -41.23 -18.58
C PRO A 583 -1.07 -42.13 -18.86
N ASP A 584 -2.00 -42.29 -17.92
CA ASP A 584 -3.23 -43.08 -18.07
C ASP A 584 -4.47 -42.19 -18.36
N THR A 585 -4.50 -40.93 -17.90
CA THR A 585 -5.61 -39.98 -18.18
C THR A 585 -5.27 -38.85 -19.16
N GLY A 586 -4.01 -38.39 -19.22
CA GLY A 586 -3.59 -37.22 -19.99
C GLY A 586 -3.63 -35.89 -19.24
N LEU A 587 -4.30 -35.85 -18.08
CA LEU A 587 -4.41 -34.67 -17.23
C LEU A 587 -3.07 -34.27 -16.60
N ARG A 588 -2.92 -32.99 -16.34
CA ARG A 588 -1.86 -32.38 -15.54
C ARG A 588 -2.12 -32.70 -14.06
N THR A 589 -1.04 -32.86 -13.29
CA THR A 589 -1.08 -33.31 -11.89
C THR A 589 0.13 -32.82 -11.09
N ASN A 590 -0.09 -32.53 -9.81
CA ASN A 590 0.89 -31.85 -8.94
C ASN A 590 1.27 -30.48 -9.54
N GLU A 591 0.26 -29.72 -9.95
CA GLU A 591 0.45 -28.33 -10.35
C GLU A 591 1.05 -27.49 -9.22
N GLN A 592 1.99 -26.65 -9.61
CA GLN A 592 2.78 -25.74 -8.79
C GLN A 592 3.14 -24.56 -9.69
N GLY A 593 3.26 -23.37 -9.10
CA GLY A 593 3.22 -22.16 -9.91
C GLY A 593 1.79 -21.80 -10.27
N ASP A 594 1.66 -20.83 -11.17
CA ASP A 594 0.38 -20.25 -11.57
C ASP A 594 0.19 -20.33 -13.09
N ALA A 595 -0.95 -20.86 -13.52
CA ALA A 595 -1.34 -20.97 -14.93
C ALA A 595 -1.82 -19.64 -15.53
N TYR A 596 -2.32 -18.70 -14.72
CA TYR A 596 -2.93 -17.44 -15.18
C TYR A 596 -2.39 -16.22 -14.41
N PRO A 597 -1.10 -15.86 -14.57
CA PRO A 597 -0.41 -14.85 -13.74
C PRO A 597 -0.90 -13.40 -13.87
N THR A 598 -2.09 -13.15 -14.40
CA THR A 598 -2.74 -11.84 -14.49
C THR A 598 -4.24 -11.89 -14.19
N ASP A 599 -4.80 -13.06 -13.88
CA ASP A 599 -6.20 -13.26 -13.49
C ASP A 599 -6.27 -13.93 -12.12
N GLY A 600 -6.30 -13.11 -11.06
CA GLY A 600 -6.35 -13.57 -9.67
C GLY A 600 -7.67 -14.21 -9.24
N SER A 601 -8.43 -14.72 -10.21
CA SER A 601 -9.55 -15.62 -10.02
C SER A 601 -9.32 -17.01 -10.64
N GLN A 602 -8.22 -17.22 -11.38
CA GLN A 602 -7.78 -18.48 -11.98
C GLN A 602 -6.32 -18.78 -11.65
N TRP A 603 -5.96 -20.05 -11.48
CA TRP A 603 -4.59 -20.41 -11.09
C TRP A 603 -4.13 -21.81 -11.52
N HIS A 604 -5.08 -22.67 -11.91
CA HIS A 604 -4.83 -24.03 -12.39
C HIS A 604 -5.63 -24.26 -13.68
N ASP A 605 -5.07 -25.10 -14.53
CA ASP A 605 -5.62 -25.57 -15.81
C ASP A 605 -5.19 -27.04 -15.90
N GLN A 606 -6.10 -27.95 -15.54
CA GLN A 606 -5.81 -29.37 -15.25
C GLN A 606 -5.79 -30.27 -16.48
N ASP A 607 -6.65 -30.05 -17.48
CA ASP A 607 -6.59 -30.84 -18.72
C ASP A 607 -5.71 -30.20 -19.79
N GLY A 608 -5.50 -28.88 -19.71
CA GLY A 608 -4.52 -28.14 -20.45
C GLY A 608 -5.04 -27.32 -21.62
N ASP A 609 -6.34 -27.03 -21.66
CA ASP A 609 -7.02 -26.46 -22.81
C ASP A 609 -7.00 -24.93 -22.91
N GLY A 610 -6.72 -24.25 -21.80
CA GLY A 610 -6.65 -22.80 -21.71
C GLY A 610 -7.75 -22.15 -20.87
N TYR A 611 -8.73 -22.89 -20.35
CA TYR A 611 -9.70 -22.40 -19.37
C TYR A 611 -9.31 -22.80 -17.92
N GLY A 612 -9.60 -21.93 -16.96
CA GLY A 612 -9.11 -22.11 -15.58
C GLY A 612 -10.05 -22.95 -14.71
N ASP A 613 -9.51 -23.90 -13.93
CA ASP A 613 -10.23 -24.86 -13.08
C ASP A 613 -11.25 -24.21 -12.10
N ASN A 614 -11.16 -22.90 -11.80
CA ASN A 614 -12.07 -22.24 -10.88
C ASN A 614 -13.33 -21.73 -11.60
N ASN A 615 -14.41 -22.51 -11.56
CA ASN A 615 -15.76 -22.13 -12.05
C ASN A 615 -16.35 -20.82 -11.47
N SER A 616 -15.69 -20.17 -10.50
CA SER A 616 -16.14 -18.89 -9.94
C SER A 616 -15.26 -17.69 -10.31
N GLY A 617 -14.20 -17.90 -11.10
CA GLY A 617 -13.40 -16.86 -11.70
C GLY A 617 -13.86 -16.44 -13.10
N THR A 618 -13.15 -15.50 -13.70
CA THR A 618 -13.27 -15.13 -15.11
C THR A 618 -12.84 -16.29 -15.99
N ASP A 619 -13.57 -16.51 -17.08
CA ASP A 619 -13.38 -17.58 -18.06
C ASP A 619 -13.06 -18.97 -17.46
N GLY A 620 -13.74 -19.31 -16.35
CA GLY A 620 -13.56 -20.56 -15.64
C GLY A 620 -14.15 -21.76 -16.38
N ASP A 621 -13.37 -22.83 -16.47
CA ASP A 621 -13.70 -24.07 -17.15
C ASP A 621 -14.88 -24.81 -16.48
N ASP A 622 -15.92 -25.11 -17.26
CA ASP A 622 -17.06 -25.91 -16.82
C ASP A 622 -16.80 -27.43 -16.88
N CYS A 623 -15.71 -27.86 -17.52
CA CYS A 623 -15.30 -29.25 -17.73
C CYS A 623 -13.84 -29.62 -17.31
N PRO A 624 -13.31 -29.29 -16.09
CA PRO A 624 -11.87 -29.44 -15.70
C PRO A 624 -11.19 -30.82 -15.69
N GLU A 625 -11.82 -31.85 -16.26
CA GLU A 625 -11.23 -33.16 -16.51
C GLU A 625 -11.28 -33.55 -18.02
N GLU A 626 -11.61 -32.64 -18.94
CA GLU A 626 -11.99 -32.94 -20.34
C GLU A 626 -11.61 -31.85 -21.37
N PHE A 627 -10.31 -31.76 -21.71
CA PHE A 627 -9.71 -30.82 -22.69
C PHE A 627 -10.68 -30.43 -23.81
N GLY A 628 -11.16 -29.20 -23.76
CA GLY A 628 -12.20 -28.67 -24.60
C GLY A 628 -11.77 -27.55 -25.53
N THR A 629 -12.76 -27.00 -26.23
CA THR A 629 -12.63 -25.76 -27.03
C THR A 629 -13.93 -24.95 -27.08
N SER A 630 -14.97 -25.33 -26.33
CA SER A 630 -16.23 -24.59 -26.30
C SER A 630 -16.05 -23.24 -25.58
N PHE A 631 -16.64 -22.19 -26.14
CA PHE A 631 -16.50 -20.82 -25.65
C PHE A 631 -17.80 -20.00 -25.64
N GLU A 632 -18.89 -20.51 -26.24
CA GLU A 632 -20.15 -19.76 -26.38
C GLU A 632 -21.18 -20.03 -25.27
N ASP A 633 -21.13 -21.19 -24.62
CA ASP A 633 -22.22 -21.61 -23.74
C ASP A 633 -21.80 -22.23 -22.41
N TYR A 634 -20.80 -23.10 -22.45
CA TYR A 634 -20.04 -23.63 -21.32
C TYR A 634 -18.56 -23.60 -21.75
N LEU A 635 -17.66 -23.19 -20.87
CA LEU A 635 -16.25 -23.03 -21.21
C LEU A 635 -15.49 -24.35 -21.03
N GLY A 636 -14.41 -24.56 -21.79
CA GLY A 636 -13.46 -25.68 -21.66
C GLY A 636 -14.03 -27.10 -21.84
N CYS A 637 -15.20 -27.25 -22.45
CA CYS A 637 -15.78 -28.57 -22.74
C CYS A 637 -15.46 -29.03 -24.17
N PHE A 638 -15.54 -30.35 -24.43
CA PHE A 638 -15.40 -30.88 -25.80
C PHE A 638 -16.35 -30.19 -26.78
N ASP A 639 -15.78 -29.67 -27.85
CA ASP A 639 -16.41 -29.01 -28.99
C ASP A 639 -15.80 -29.60 -30.28
N ASP A 640 -16.54 -29.56 -31.38
CA ASP A 640 -16.10 -30.05 -32.69
C ASP A 640 -15.54 -28.95 -33.62
N GLY A 641 -15.58 -27.71 -33.13
CA GLY A 641 -14.96 -26.52 -33.70
C GLY A 641 -15.97 -25.43 -34.09
N ASP A 642 -17.14 -25.37 -33.44
CA ASP A 642 -18.14 -24.30 -33.60
C ASP A 642 -18.40 -23.47 -32.33
N GLY A 643 -17.77 -23.84 -31.21
CA GLY A 643 -17.79 -23.12 -29.94
C GLY A 643 -18.85 -23.60 -28.94
N TRP A 644 -19.70 -24.56 -29.30
CA TRP A 644 -20.73 -25.15 -28.42
C TRP A 644 -20.31 -26.55 -27.96
N ARG A 645 -20.67 -26.95 -26.71
CA ARG A 645 -20.21 -28.26 -26.20
C ARG A 645 -21.03 -29.45 -26.74
N ASP A 646 -20.30 -30.46 -27.22
CA ASP A 646 -20.77 -31.71 -27.82
C ASP A 646 -21.77 -32.47 -26.90
N GLU A 647 -21.63 -32.42 -25.57
CA GLU A 647 -22.43 -33.27 -24.65
C GLU A 647 -23.93 -32.92 -24.68
N TYR A 648 -24.29 -31.63 -24.72
CA TYR A 648 -25.68 -31.18 -24.59
C TYR A 648 -26.41 -31.03 -25.93
N GLU A 649 -25.69 -31.20 -27.03
CA GLU A 649 -26.27 -31.21 -28.36
C GLU A 649 -27.20 -32.41 -28.59
N PRO A 650 -28.22 -32.26 -29.46
CA PRO A 650 -28.94 -33.38 -30.03
C PRO A 650 -27.97 -34.41 -30.66
N GLU A 651 -28.20 -35.73 -30.48
CA GLU A 651 -27.36 -36.82 -31.04
C GLU A 651 -27.16 -36.75 -32.58
N ASN A 652 -27.94 -35.93 -33.26
CA ASN A 652 -27.97 -35.71 -34.72
C ASN A 652 -27.16 -34.49 -35.20
N LEU A 653 -26.68 -33.64 -34.29
CA LEU A 653 -25.87 -32.46 -34.60
C LEU A 653 -24.39 -32.77 -34.34
N ARG A 654 -23.98 -32.91 -33.07
CA ARG A 654 -22.73 -33.48 -32.55
C ARG A 654 -21.75 -34.07 -33.57
N ASN A 655 -20.56 -33.50 -33.67
CA ASN A 655 -19.53 -33.75 -34.71
C ASN A 655 -19.90 -33.18 -36.11
N ASP A 656 -20.74 -32.14 -36.15
CA ASP A 656 -21.02 -31.29 -37.31
C ASP A 656 -20.86 -29.80 -36.90
N PRO A 657 -19.64 -29.21 -37.03
CA PRO A 657 -19.30 -27.81 -36.64
C PRO A 657 -19.96 -26.75 -37.54
N THR A 658 -21.16 -27.03 -38.00
CA THR A 658 -22.05 -26.14 -38.71
C THR A 658 -23.42 -26.05 -38.04
N GLN A 659 -23.69 -26.84 -36.99
CA GLN A 659 -24.98 -26.98 -36.35
C GLN A 659 -24.89 -27.26 -34.85
N TRP A 660 -25.27 -26.29 -34.03
CA TRP A 660 -25.21 -26.41 -32.57
C TRP A 660 -26.58 -26.36 -31.85
N LYS A 661 -27.65 -25.98 -32.55
CA LYS A 661 -29.00 -25.79 -31.98
C LYS A 661 -30.10 -26.37 -32.86
N ASP A 662 -31.13 -26.91 -32.20
CA ASP A 662 -32.37 -27.44 -32.76
C ASP A 662 -33.53 -26.87 -31.92
N TYR A 663 -34.13 -25.76 -32.38
CA TYR A 663 -35.06 -24.98 -31.55
C TYR A 663 -36.38 -25.70 -31.25
N ASP A 664 -36.90 -26.50 -32.19
CA ASP A 664 -38.17 -27.21 -32.01
C ASP A 664 -38.04 -28.71 -31.70
N VAL A 665 -36.80 -29.22 -31.75
CA VAL A 665 -36.35 -30.54 -31.33
C VAL A 665 -36.85 -31.63 -32.30
N ASP A 666 -36.70 -31.42 -33.60
CA ASP A 666 -37.13 -32.36 -34.65
C ASP A 666 -36.00 -33.28 -35.16
N GLY A 667 -34.74 -32.89 -34.94
CA GLY A 667 -33.54 -33.59 -35.43
C GLY A 667 -32.80 -32.88 -36.57
N PHE A 668 -33.13 -31.65 -36.92
CA PHE A 668 -32.42 -30.78 -37.85
C PHE A 668 -31.86 -29.54 -37.12
N GLY A 669 -30.80 -28.94 -37.67
CA GLY A 669 -30.09 -27.82 -37.03
C GLY A 669 -30.53 -26.45 -37.57
N ASP A 670 -30.66 -25.47 -36.69
CA ASP A 670 -31.21 -24.15 -36.99
C ASP A 670 -30.39 -23.37 -38.04
N ASN A 671 -29.10 -23.63 -38.21
CA ASN A 671 -28.25 -22.89 -39.15
C ASN A 671 -28.49 -23.33 -40.61
N TRP A 672 -28.25 -22.42 -41.56
CA TRP A 672 -28.48 -22.71 -42.98
C TRP A 672 -27.27 -22.42 -43.86
N GLY A 673 -27.03 -23.30 -44.84
CA GLY A 673 -25.86 -23.23 -45.71
C GLY A 673 -26.14 -22.93 -47.18
N ASP A 674 -27.41 -22.76 -47.59
CA ASP A 674 -27.76 -22.34 -48.96
C ASP A 674 -28.00 -20.81 -49.01
N PRO A 675 -27.15 -20.03 -49.69
CA PRO A 675 -27.30 -18.58 -49.80
C PRO A 675 -28.61 -18.12 -50.46
N SER A 676 -29.31 -19.00 -51.18
CA SER A 676 -30.61 -18.67 -51.78
C SER A 676 -31.70 -18.44 -50.75
N TRP A 677 -31.54 -18.98 -49.52
CA TRP A 677 -32.51 -18.79 -48.44
C TRP A 677 -32.38 -17.41 -47.77
N ASN A 678 -31.24 -16.71 -47.91
CA ASN A 678 -31.02 -15.39 -47.30
C ASN A 678 -32.08 -14.34 -47.72
N SER A 679 -32.74 -14.53 -48.87
CA SER A 679 -33.81 -13.65 -49.37
C SER A 679 -35.24 -14.07 -49.00
N THR A 680 -35.44 -15.29 -48.51
CA THR A 680 -36.77 -15.89 -48.26
C THR A 680 -36.98 -16.33 -46.80
N ARG A 681 -35.90 -16.49 -46.03
CA ARG A 681 -35.92 -16.82 -44.60
C ARG A 681 -36.49 -15.66 -43.79
N ASP A 682 -37.39 -15.96 -42.85
CA ASP A 682 -37.93 -14.97 -41.92
C ASP A 682 -36.82 -14.52 -40.94
N PRO A 683 -36.53 -13.20 -40.83
CA PRO A 683 -35.49 -12.70 -39.93
C PRO A 683 -35.72 -12.99 -38.44
N SER A 684 -36.91 -13.47 -38.05
CA SER A 684 -37.21 -13.88 -36.68
C SER A 684 -36.89 -15.34 -36.38
N TRP A 685 -36.49 -16.16 -37.36
CA TRP A 685 -36.17 -17.57 -37.15
C TRP A 685 -34.77 -17.76 -36.54
N PRO A 686 -34.57 -18.70 -35.60
CA PRO A 686 -33.29 -18.93 -34.91
C PRO A 686 -32.22 -19.44 -35.89
N GLY A 687 -30.94 -19.47 -35.48
CA GLY A 687 -29.80 -19.89 -36.32
C GLY A 687 -29.24 -18.81 -37.25
N ILE A 688 -28.05 -19.04 -37.78
CA ILE A 688 -27.27 -18.13 -38.65
C ILE A 688 -26.86 -18.79 -39.98
N PHE A 689 -26.37 -17.98 -40.94
CA PHE A 689 -25.84 -18.48 -42.21
C PHE A 689 -24.42 -19.00 -42.03
N VAL A 690 -24.20 -20.30 -42.28
CA VAL A 690 -22.88 -20.96 -42.19
C VAL A 690 -22.57 -21.62 -43.54
N GLU A 691 -21.52 -21.18 -44.25
CA GLU A 691 -21.27 -21.63 -45.62
C GLU A 691 -21.02 -23.15 -45.70
N GLY A 692 -21.97 -23.89 -46.28
CA GLY A 692 -21.88 -25.33 -46.45
C GLY A 692 -22.48 -26.18 -45.32
N ALA A 693 -23.26 -25.57 -44.41
CA ALA A 693 -23.95 -26.28 -43.33
C ALA A 693 -24.72 -27.53 -43.79
N GLN A 694 -24.66 -28.57 -42.96
CA GLN A 694 -25.33 -29.85 -43.17
C GLN A 694 -26.52 -29.99 -42.21
N ASN A 695 -27.37 -31.02 -42.41
CA ASN A 695 -28.59 -31.28 -41.61
C ASN A 695 -29.48 -30.05 -41.31
N VAL A 696 -29.51 -29.07 -42.22
CA VAL A 696 -30.18 -27.77 -42.04
C VAL A 696 -31.69 -27.91 -41.87
N ASP A 697 -32.25 -27.12 -40.95
CA ASP A 697 -33.69 -26.96 -40.79
C ASP A 697 -34.21 -25.76 -41.58
N LEU A 698 -35.19 -26.00 -42.45
CA LEU A 698 -35.93 -24.97 -43.18
C LEU A 698 -37.15 -24.45 -42.39
N CYS A 699 -37.59 -25.13 -41.34
CA CYS A 699 -38.77 -24.79 -40.54
C CYS A 699 -38.52 -24.85 -39.00
N PRO A 700 -37.52 -24.13 -38.43
CA PRO A 700 -37.07 -24.21 -37.02
C PRO A 700 -38.01 -23.60 -35.98
N LYS A 701 -39.32 -23.64 -36.23
CA LYS A 701 -40.41 -23.29 -35.30
C LYS A 701 -41.62 -24.21 -35.49
N THR A 702 -41.42 -25.40 -36.05
CA THR A 702 -42.45 -26.44 -36.21
C THR A 702 -43.06 -26.73 -34.84
N VAL A 703 -44.39 -26.60 -34.73
CA VAL A 703 -45.00 -26.70 -33.39
C VAL A 703 -44.79 -28.10 -32.80
N PRO A 704 -44.58 -28.27 -31.47
CA PRO A 704 -44.16 -29.56 -30.87
C PRO A 704 -45.08 -30.78 -31.08
N ALA A 705 -46.27 -30.58 -31.67
CA ALA A 705 -47.19 -31.63 -32.08
C ALA A 705 -46.91 -32.19 -33.49
N LEU A 706 -46.08 -31.52 -34.30
CA LEU A 706 -45.83 -31.81 -35.72
C LEU A 706 -44.39 -32.23 -36.03
N ARG A 707 -43.40 -31.82 -35.20
CA ARG A 707 -41.97 -32.16 -35.31
C ARG A 707 -41.64 -33.64 -35.57
N GLN A 708 -42.47 -34.58 -35.12
CA GLN A 708 -42.28 -36.02 -35.40
C GLN A 708 -42.69 -36.46 -36.82
N ALA A 709 -43.07 -35.53 -37.70
CA ALA A 709 -43.60 -35.80 -39.04
C ALA A 709 -43.08 -34.79 -40.09
N VAL A 710 -41.87 -34.26 -39.86
CA VAL A 710 -41.11 -33.42 -40.79
C VAL A 710 -40.56 -34.21 -41.98
N ASP A 711 -40.08 -33.50 -43.01
CA ASP A 711 -39.53 -34.09 -44.23
C ASP A 711 -37.98 -34.17 -44.23
N GLU A 712 -37.34 -34.10 -45.39
CA GLU A 712 -35.88 -34.21 -45.51
C GLU A 712 -35.14 -32.86 -45.30
N ASN A 713 -35.89 -31.79 -45.01
CA ASN A 713 -35.39 -30.43 -44.74
C ASN A 713 -35.97 -29.84 -43.42
N GLY A 714 -36.35 -30.67 -42.44
CA GLY A 714 -36.98 -30.22 -41.17
C GLY A 714 -38.42 -29.66 -41.27
N CYS A 715 -38.98 -29.51 -42.48
CA CYS A 715 -40.34 -28.98 -42.64
C CYS A 715 -41.45 -30.04 -42.52
N HIS A 716 -42.42 -29.81 -41.64
CA HIS A 716 -43.68 -30.55 -41.70
C HIS A 716 -44.52 -30.13 -42.93
N ILE A 717 -45.32 -31.05 -43.47
CA ILE A 717 -46.05 -30.89 -44.74
C ILE A 717 -47.05 -29.71 -44.79
N SER A 718 -47.34 -29.05 -43.67
CA SER A 718 -48.15 -27.83 -43.61
C SER A 718 -47.35 -26.53 -43.67
N GLU A 719 -46.06 -26.57 -43.34
CA GLU A 719 -45.17 -25.42 -43.23
C GLU A 719 -44.22 -25.28 -44.44
N ARG A 720 -44.24 -26.22 -45.40
CA ARG A 720 -43.47 -26.08 -46.64
C ARG A 720 -43.98 -24.90 -47.47
N ASP A 721 -43.05 -24.10 -47.96
CA ASP A 721 -43.22 -23.06 -48.97
C ASP A 721 -42.23 -23.38 -50.11
N THR A 722 -42.74 -23.96 -51.21
CA THR A 722 -41.90 -24.51 -52.29
C THR A 722 -41.31 -23.45 -53.21
N ASP A 723 -41.85 -22.23 -53.25
CA ASP A 723 -41.35 -21.13 -54.09
C ASP A 723 -40.83 -19.89 -53.32
N GLY A 724 -41.00 -19.88 -51.99
CA GLY A 724 -40.35 -18.96 -51.06
C GLY A 724 -40.99 -17.59 -50.97
N ASP A 725 -42.30 -17.48 -51.21
CA ASP A 725 -43.02 -16.20 -51.26
C ASP A 725 -43.69 -15.76 -49.94
N GLY A 726 -43.68 -16.62 -48.93
CA GLY A 726 -44.33 -16.44 -47.64
C GLY A 726 -45.77 -16.98 -47.56
N VAL A 727 -46.19 -17.84 -48.49
CA VAL A 727 -47.48 -18.55 -48.47
C VAL A 727 -47.25 -20.05 -48.60
N TYR A 728 -47.51 -20.80 -47.53
CA TYR A 728 -47.31 -22.26 -47.50
C TYR A 728 -48.08 -23.00 -48.60
N ASP A 729 -47.50 -24.07 -49.14
CA ASP A 729 -48.03 -25.03 -50.14
C ASP A 729 -49.49 -25.45 -49.91
N SER A 730 -49.95 -25.43 -48.65
CA SER A 730 -51.28 -25.88 -48.25
C SER A 730 -52.38 -24.81 -48.39
N ASP A 731 -52.00 -23.53 -48.40
CA ASP A 731 -52.86 -22.37 -48.62
C ASP A 731 -52.57 -21.65 -49.97
N ASP A 732 -51.46 -22.00 -50.62
CA ASP A 732 -51.09 -21.53 -51.96
C ASP A 732 -51.77 -22.35 -53.09
N ASN A 733 -52.30 -21.65 -54.09
CA ASN A 733 -52.88 -22.24 -55.30
C ASN A 733 -51.85 -22.41 -56.45
N CYS A 734 -50.62 -21.91 -56.30
CA CYS A 734 -49.62 -21.79 -57.36
C CYS A 734 -48.25 -22.46 -57.14
N VAL A 735 -47.90 -22.90 -55.92
CA VAL A 735 -46.84 -23.78 -55.35
C VAL A 735 -45.42 -23.77 -55.97
N ASP A 736 -45.28 -23.59 -57.28
CA ASP A 736 -44.02 -23.52 -58.03
C ASP A 736 -43.78 -22.11 -58.65
N GLU A 737 -44.60 -21.09 -58.34
CA GLU A 737 -44.58 -19.74 -58.95
C GLU A 737 -44.85 -18.62 -57.91
N PRO A 738 -43.83 -17.87 -57.45
CA PRO A 738 -43.97 -16.97 -56.32
C PRO A 738 -44.82 -15.72 -56.64
N LYS A 739 -45.72 -15.37 -55.73
CA LYS A 739 -46.64 -14.21 -55.74
C LYS A 739 -46.02 -12.90 -56.16
N GLY A 740 -44.81 -12.62 -55.68
CA GLY A 740 -44.16 -11.31 -55.83
C GLY A 740 -44.89 -10.17 -55.10
N SER A 741 -44.41 -8.94 -55.25
CA SER A 741 -44.89 -7.79 -54.48
C SER A 741 -46.30 -7.28 -54.85
N ASP A 742 -46.87 -7.74 -55.97
CA ASP A 742 -48.23 -7.38 -56.42
C ASP A 742 -49.22 -8.57 -56.53
N GLY A 743 -48.79 -9.79 -56.18
CA GLY A 743 -49.58 -11.02 -56.26
C GLY A 743 -50.73 -11.15 -55.26
N TYR A 744 -51.50 -12.23 -55.42
CA TYR A 744 -52.71 -12.47 -54.64
C TYR A 744 -52.41 -13.11 -53.26
N SER A 745 -53.41 -13.13 -52.38
CA SER A 745 -53.27 -13.70 -51.03
C SER A 745 -53.35 -15.23 -50.97
N ASP A 746 -53.34 -15.89 -52.12
CA ASP A 746 -53.37 -17.34 -52.32
C ASP A 746 -52.15 -17.81 -53.14
N GLY A 747 -50.98 -17.19 -52.84
CA GLY A 747 -49.63 -17.37 -53.43
C GLY A 747 -49.49 -17.11 -54.94
N CYS A 748 -50.59 -17.11 -55.70
CA CYS A 748 -50.51 -16.89 -57.14
C CYS A 748 -50.02 -15.47 -57.55
N PRO A 749 -49.05 -15.36 -58.48
CA PRO A 749 -48.58 -14.08 -58.99
C PRO A 749 -49.64 -13.33 -59.77
N TYR A 750 -49.57 -12.00 -59.74
CA TYR A 750 -50.57 -11.16 -60.39
C TYR A 750 -50.45 -11.23 -61.92
N VAL A 751 -51.41 -11.89 -62.55
CA VAL A 751 -51.55 -11.89 -64.01
C VAL A 751 -52.39 -10.69 -64.45
N PRO A 752 -51.80 -9.57 -64.92
CA PRO A 752 -52.58 -8.42 -65.38
C PRO A 752 -53.48 -8.82 -66.55
N LEU A 753 -54.80 -8.67 -66.35
CA LEU A 753 -55.81 -8.96 -67.36
C LEU A 753 -55.66 -8.06 -68.58
N SER A 754 -54.91 -8.53 -69.57
CA SER A 754 -54.77 -7.91 -70.88
C SER A 754 -56.13 -7.65 -71.55
N LYS A 755 -56.46 -6.37 -71.68
CA LYS A 755 -57.32 -5.78 -72.72
C LYS A 755 -56.91 -4.32 -72.88
N ASN A 756 -56.37 -3.93 -74.03
CA ASN A 756 -57.14 -3.66 -75.26
C ASN A 756 -58.30 -2.70 -75.00
N ASP A 757 -58.05 -1.45 -75.40
CA ASP A 757 -58.97 -0.40 -75.83
C ASP A 757 -60.46 -0.81 -75.94
N ASP A 758 -61.34 -0.08 -75.23
CA ASP A 758 -62.45 0.69 -75.86
C ASP A 758 -63.39 1.31 -74.79
N ASP A 759 -63.63 2.62 -74.94
CA ASP A 759 -64.86 3.38 -74.65
C ASP A 759 -65.85 2.97 -73.52
N GLY A 760 -66.07 3.92 -72.59
CA GLY A 760 -67.31 4.70 -72.70
C GLY A 760 -68.61 4.31 -71.97
N GLY A 761 -68.55 3.69 -70.78
CA GLY A 761 -69.56 3.87 -69.69
C GLY A 761 -71.03 3.43 -69.90
N LEU A 762 -71.92 4.10 -69.12
CA LEU A 762 -73.40 4.18 -69.23
C LEU A 762 -74.29 3.25 -68.35
N LEU A 763 -75.20 3.90 -67.58
CA LEU A 763 -76.40 3.41 -66.83
C LEU A 763 -76.20 2.67 -65.49
N SER A 764 -77.06 2.73 -64.46
CA SER A 764 -78.15 3.63 -64.01
C SER A 764 -79.09 2.84 -63.07
N GLY A 765 -79.16 3.23 -61.79
CA GLY A 765 -80.43 3.24 -61.03
C GLY A 765 -80.80 2.03 -60.15
N GLY A 766 -81.40 2.32 -58.99
CA GLY A 766 -81.83 1.37 -57.95
C GLY A 766 -80.98 1.52 -56.69
N THR A 767 -81.14 2.51 -55.79
CA THR A 767 -82.35 3.02 -55.09
C THR A 767 -83.02 2.00 -54.15
N LEU A 768 -83.44 2.46 -52.95
CA LEU A 768 -84.16 1.78 -51.83
C LEU A 768 -83.29 0.87 -50.92
N MET A 769 -83.37 0.90 -49.57
CA MET A 769 -83.97 1.78 -48.54
C MET A 769 -83.08 1.69 -47.29
N ILE A 770 -82.73 2.76 -46.55
CA ILE A 770 -83.53 3.55 -45.58
C ILE A 770 -84.06 2.75 -44.38
N GLY A 771 -83.63 3.14 -43.17
CA GLY A 771 -84.13 2.64 -41.87
C GLY A 771 -83.22 2.97 -40.68
N LEU A 772 -82.64 4.17 -40.58
CA LEU A 772 -83.16 5.28 -39.74
C LEU A 772 -83.36 4.97 -38.24
N ALA A 773 -82.30 5.13 -37.44
CA ALA A 773 -82.22 5.92 -36.19
C ALA A 773 -80.87 5.64 -35.48
N GLY A 774 -80.13 6.59 -34.91
CA GLY A 774 -80.37 8.03 -34.85
C GLY A 774 -79.86 8.66 -33.54
N GLY A 775 -78.54 8.86 -33.43
CA GLY A 775 -77.95 9.89 -32.56
C GLY A 775 -77.26 9.45 -31.25
N GLY A 776 -75.96 9.76 -31.14
CA GLY A 776 -75.50 10.55 -29.99
C GLY A 776 -74.31 10.05 -29.17
N LEU A 777 -73.12 10.58 -29.50
CA LEU A 777 -72.06 11.06 -28.59
C LEU A 777 -71.15 10.08 -27.82
N LEU A 778 -69.84 10.42 -27.92
CA LEU A 778 -68.64 9.96 -27.17
C LEU A 778 -68.33 8.46 -27.21
N LEU A 779 -67.08 7.98 -27.26
CA LEU A 779 -65.71 8.42 -27.60
C LEU A 779 -64.84 7.34 -26.91
N ILE A 780 -63.68 6.95 -27.49
CA ILE A 780 -62.67 6.03 -26.90
C ILE A 780 -63.17 4.56 -26.85
N VAL A 781 -62.72 3.61 -27.69
CA VAL A 781 -61.37 3.06 -28.02
C VAL A 781 -61.01 1.82 -27.16
N ILE A 782 -60.51 0.77 -27.85
CA ILE A 782 -60.00 -0.54 -27.40
C ILE A 782 -61.04 -1.61 -26.96
N VAL A 783 -60.81 -2.83 -27.47
CA VAL A 783 -61.63 -4.05 -27.31
C VAL A 783 -60.70 -5.24 -27.09
N VAL A 784 -60.89 -5.91 -25.94
CA VAL A 784 -60.73 -7.37 -25.67
C VAL A 784 -59.37 -8.05 -25.98
N VAL A 785 -58.67 -8.38 -24.89
CA VAL A 785 -57.93 -9.63 -24.52
C VAL A 785 -57.67 -9.46 -23.00
N SER A 786 -57.66 -10.41 -22.06
CA SER A 786 -58.26 -11.76 -21.93
C SER A 786 -58.39 -12.10 -20.42
N LEU A 787 -58.90 -13.28 -20.06
CA LEU A 787 -59.20 -13.72 -18.68
C LEU A 787 -57.97 -14.21 -17.90
N ARG A 788 -57.81 -13.73 -16.64
CA ARG A 788 -57.18 -14.33 -15.41
C ARG A 788 -56.52 -13.21 -14.56
N MET A 789 -56.42 -13.23 -13.22
CA MET A 789 -56.90 -14.13 -12.15
C MET A 789 -57.49 -13.34 -10.96
N MET A 790 -58.18 -14.04 -10.05
CA MET A 790 -58.26 -13.74 -8.61
C MET A 790 -58.36 -15.06 -7.84
N ASN A 791 -57.87 -15.08 -6.60
CA ASN A 791 -57.78 -16.20 -5.65
C ASN A 791 -56.84 -17.36 -6.02
N LEU A 792 -55.83 -17.56 -5.16
CA LEU A 792 -55.61 -18.82 -4.44
C LEU A 792 -55.31 -18.47 -2.98
N GLU A 793 -55.86 -19.23 -2.04
CA GLU A 793 -55.52 -19.28 -0.62
C GLU A 793 -55.16 -20.76 -0.35
N ASP A 794 -54.07 -21.00 0.40
CA ASP A 794 -53.48 -22.31 0.66
C ASP A 794 -53.91 -22.90 2.02
N GLU A 795 -54.07 -24.23 2.09
CA GLU A 795 -54.27 -25.15 3.24
C GLU A 795 -54.17 -26.58 2.60
N ASP A 796 -53.55 -27.66 3.11
CA ASP A 796 -53.00 -28.05 4.43
C ASP A 796 -52.03 -29.28 4.30
N ASP A 797 -51.46 -29.73 5.44
CA ASP A 797 -50.83 -31.06 5.77
C ASP A 797 -49.39 -31.34 5.22
N ASP A 798 -48.37 -31.83 5.96
CA ASP A 798 -48.24 -32.30 7.36
C ASP A 798 -46.79 -32.09 7.93
N ASP A 799 -46.70 -31.82 9.24
CA ASP A 799 -45.72 -32.20 10.30
C ASP A 799 -44.22 -32.52 10.04
N ASP A 800 -43.31 -31.91 10.83
CA ASP A 800 -42.68 -32.58 12.01
C ASP A 800 -41.78 -31.63 12.87
N ASP A 801 -41.85 -31.79 14.21
CA ASP A 801 -41.23 -30.94 15.24
C ASP A 801 -39.69 -31.12 15.41
N TYR A 802 -38.98 -30.08 15.92
CA TYR A 802 -38.04 -30.25 17.05
C TYR A 802 -37.73 -28.94 17.83
N ASP A 803 -38.06 -28.94 19.13
CA ASP A 803 -37.81 -27.85 20.10
C ASP A 803 -36.45 -27.95 20.84
N GLY A 804 -35.99 -26.83 21.42
CA GLY A 804 -34.95 -26.78 22.46
C GLY A 804 -34.12 -25.48 22.43
N ASP A 805 -34.57 -24.32 22.92
CA ASP A 805 -34.86 -23.97 24.33
C ASP A 805 -33.64 -24.11 25.28
N TYR A 806 -33.02 -22.96 25.62
CA TYR A 806 -32.42 -22.71 26.93
C TYR A 806 -32.30 -21.19 27.21
N ASP A 807 -33.10 -20.71 28.16
CA ASP A 807 -33.20 -19.31 28.61
C ASP A 807 -32.12 -18.88 29.67
N ASP A 808 -32.26 -17.62 30.14
CA ASP A 808 -31.80 -17.05 31.43
C ASP A 808 -30.29 -16.67 31.59
N TYR A 809 -29.87 -15.45 31.98
CA TYR A 809 -30.56 -14.24 32.52
C TYR A 809 -29.83 -12.92 32.14
N ASP A 810 -30.64 -11.87 31.89
CA ASP A 810 -30.62 -10.48 32.42
C ASP A 810 -29.29 -9.79 32.82
N ASP A 811 -29.09 -8.59 32.24
CA ASP A 811 -29.03 -7.25 32.88
C ASP A 811 -28.00 -6.95 34.00
N GLU A 812 -27.45 -5.74 34.18
CA GLU A 812 -27.70 -4.41 33.59
C GLU A 812 -26.44 -3.52 33.84
N ASP A 813 -26.48 -2.29 33.29
CA ASP A 813 -25.73 -1.08 33.68
C ASP A 813 -24.25 -0.88 33.27
N ASP A 814 -24.10 0.08 32.35
CA ASP A 814 -22.95 0.95 32.11
C ASP A 814 -22.48 1.72 33.36
N ASP A 815 -21.21 2.17 33.38
CA ASP A 815 -20.80 3.59 33.55
C ASP A 815 -19.29 3.73 33.91
N ASP A 816 -18.59 4.50 33.07
CA ASP A 816 -17.50 5.46 33.34
C ASP A 816 -16.16 5.11 34.05
N GLU A 817 -15.10 5.24 33.24
CA GLU A 817 -13.81 5.97 33.41
C GLU A 817 -12.84 5.77 34.61
N ASP A 818 -11.55 5.71 34.23
CA ASP A 818 -10.33 6.22 34.87
C ASP A 818 -10.01 5.98 36.37
N ASP A 819 -8.93 5.22 36.66
CA ASP A 819 -7.76 5.80 37.35
C ASP A 819 -6.52 4.85 37.43
N VAL A 820 -5.48 5.24 36.66
CA VAL A 820 -4.04 5.28 36.97
C VAL A 820 -3.54 4.71 38.34
N PHE A 821 -2.67 3.69 38.26
CA PHE A 821 -1.62 3.27 39.23
C PHE A 821 -1.93 3.14 40.75
N LYS A 822 -1.87 1.89 41.27
CA LYS A 822 -0.95 1.52 42.39
C LYS A 822 -0.78 0.02 42.70
N ALA A 823 0.41 -0.47 42.38
CA ALA A 823 1.33 -1.33 43.15
C ALA A 823 0.87 -2.21 44.34
N LEU A 824 1.39 -3.46 44.33
CA LEU A 824 1.71 -4.36 45.48
C LEU A 824 0.51 -4.99 46.25
N ASP A 825 0.49 -6.29 46.60
CA ASP A 825 1.57 -6.96 47.34
C ASP A 825 1.55 -8.52 47.28
N ARG A 826 2.76 -9.11 47.35
CA ARG A 826 3.18 -10.45 47.82
C ARG A 826 2.18 -11.63 47.90
N LYS A 827 2.62 -12.77 47.31
CA LYS A 827 2.81 -14.00 48.12
C LYS A 827 3.90 -14.95 47.62
N ALA A 828 4.76 -15.38 48.54
CA ALA A 828 5.93 -16.21 48.27
C ALA A 828 5.72 -17.72 48.47
N SER A 829 6.49 -18.54 47.73
CA SER A 829 6.89 -19.93 48.10
C SER A 829 7.94 -20.46 47.09
N ALA A 830 9.25 -20.21 47.27
CA ALA A 830 10.18 -21.07 48.01
C ALA A 830 10.38 -22.50 47.41
N GLY A 831 11.62 -22.85 46.98
CA GLY A 831 11.81 -24.14 46.29
C GLY A 831 13.21 -24.71 45.96
N ALA A 832 14.26 -24.44 46.74
CA ALA A 832 15.49 -25.27 46.85
C ALA A 832 16.56 -25.29 45.71
N SER A 833 17.78 -24.93 46.11
CA SER A 833 19.05 -25.05 45.37
C SER A 833 19.43 -26.47 44.92
N ARG A 834 20.30 -26.56 43.90
CA ARG A 834 21.37 -27.58 43.86
C ARG A 834 22.68 -27.05 43.28
N THR A 835 23.68 -27.01 44.15
CA THR A 835 25.08 -26.69 43.85
C THR A 835 25.81 -27.83 43.15
N VAL A 836 26.69 -27.51 42.18
CA VAL A 836 27.92 -28.29 41.90
C VAL A 836 29.07 -27.37 41.50
N ASN A 837 30.12 -27.32 42.32
CA ASN A 837 31.41 -26.72 42.00
C ASN A 837 32.15 -27.50 40.89
N ARG A 838 32.88 -26.82 39.98
CA ARG A 838 34.23 -27.29 39.60
C ARG A 838 35.21 -26.25 39.01
N THR A 839 35.90 -25.55 39.91
CA THR A 839 37.37 -25.29 39.94
C THR A 839 38.18 -25.15 38.62
N GLN A 840 38.92 -24.03 38.56
CA GLN A 840 40.34 -23.90 38.14
C GLN A 840 40.64 -24.16 36.64
N ASN A 841 41.44 -23.30 35.97
CA ASN A 841 42.76 -22.85 36.42
C ASN A 841 43.28 -21.69 35.54
N ARG A 842 44.13 -20.82 36.13
CA ARG A 842 45.43 -20.30 35.59
C ARG A 842 45.56 -19.99 34.07
N SER A 843 46.16 -18.89 33.65
CA SER A 843 47.00 -17.90 34.38
C SER A 843 47.62 -16.87 33.42
N SER A 844 47.87 -15.65 33.91
CA SER A 844 49.12 -14.87 33.75
C SER A 844 49.74 -14.62 32.35
N ALA A 845 50.29 -13.45 32.02
CA ALA A 845 50.38 -12.14 32.70
C ALA A 845 51.16 -11.15 31.79
N ASN A 846 51.25 -9.88 32.20
CA ASN A 846 52.33 -8.90 31.89
C ASN A 846 52.40 -8.36 30.43
N GLU A 847 52.78 -7.10 30.14
CA GLU A 847 53.15 -5.94 31.00
C GLU A 847 53.25 -4.63 30.17
N VAL A 848 52.99 -3.49 30.84
CA VAL A 848 53.75 -2.20 30.73
C VAL A 848 53.55 -1.27 29.51
N LYS A 849 52.61 -0.32 29.70
CA LYS A 849 52.80 1.16 29.83
C LYS A 849 53.83 1.88 28.92
N LYS A 850 53.38 2.96 28.24
CA LYS A 850 53.68 4.39 28.58
C LYS A 850 53.15 5.42 27.55
N GLY A 851 52.36 6.40 28.00
CA GLY A 851 52.25 7.74 27.36
C GLY A 851 53.36 8.69 27.86
N PRO A 852 53.14 10.02 27.99
CA PRO A 852 52.05 10.87 27.46
C PRO A 852 52.56 12.21 26.84
N SER A 853 51.67 13.08 26.31
CA SER A 853 51.60 14.54 26.64
C SER A 853 50.76 15.40 25.65
N THR A 854 49.84 16.19 26.21
CA THR A 854 49.07 17.33 25.65
C THR A 854 49.94 18.62 25.52
N PRO A 855 49.47 19.86 25.15
CA PRO A 855 48.09 20.39 25.04
C PRO A 855 47.75 21.40 23.88
N ALA A 856 46.52 21.92 23.91
CA ALA A 856 45.83 22.86 22.98
C ALA A 856 46.20 24.37 23.23
N PRO A 857 45.39 25.43 22.89
CA PRO A 857 44.19 25.59 22.04
C PRO A 857 44.15 26.88 21.14
N GLN A 858 43.00 27.14 20.48
CA GLN A 858 42.29 28.44 20.29
C GLN A 858 41.95 29.00 18.87
N GLN A 859 40.63 29.08 18.62
CA GLN A 859 39.81 30.26 18.21
C GLN A 859 39.58 30.72 16.74
N ARG A 860 38.27 30.71 16.40
CA ARG A 860 37.42 31.80 15.82
C ARG A 860 37.54 32.21 14.32
N SER A 861 36.41 32.06 13.60
CA SER A 861 35.62 33.14 12.90
C SER A 861 35.15 32.77 11.47
N ALA A 862 33.84 32.87 11.23
CA ALA A 862 33.24 33.06 9.89
C ALA A 862 33.06 34.59 9.60
N PRO A 863 32.33 35.08 8.55
CA PRO A 863 31.81 34.44 7.32
C PRO A 863 32.06 35.25 6.02
N ALA A 864 31.49 34.79 4.88
CA ALA A 864 30.62 35.58 3.95
C ALA A 864 30.93 35.66 2.42
N THR A 865 29.82 35.60 1.65
CA THR A 865 29.50 36.21 0.32
C THR A 865 29.92 35.61 -1.03
N LYS A 866 28.92 34.99 -1.69
CA LYS A 866 28.36 35.24 -3.05
C LYS A 866 29.26 35.84 -4.16
N THR A 867 29.27 35.23 -5.37
CA THR A 867 28.63 35.77 -6.60
C THR A 867 28.65 34.79 -7.80
N SER A 868 27.68 34.95 -8.70
CA SER A 868 27.40 34.22 -9.96
C SER A 868 28.29 34.58 -11.18
N SER A 869 28.44 33.66 -12.16
CA SER A 869 28.05 33.84 -13.60
C SER A 869 28.85 32.96 -14.60
N SER A 870 28.15 32.34 -15.56
CA SER A 870 28.67 31.45 -16.64
C SER A 870 29.24 32.21 -17.88
N PRO A 871 29.43 31.58 -19.07
CA PRO A 871 30.59 30.81 -19.56
C PRO A 871 31.37 31.55 -20.68
N PRO A 872 32.37 30.93 -21.38
CA PRO A 872 32.11 30.51 -22.78
C PRO A 872 32.97 29.32 -23.32
N SER A 873 32.76 28.98 -24.59
CA SER A 873 33.19 27.76 -25.30
C SER A 873 34.50 27.82 -26.13
N ARG A 874 34.91 26.61 -26.59
CA ARG A 874 35.74 26.24 -27.78
C ARG A 874 37.18 25.70 -27.59
N SER A 875 37.37 24.54 -28.24
CA SER A 875 38.52 23.62 -28.41
C SER A 875 39.67 24.17 -29.31
N PRO A 876 40.69 23.40 -29.82
CA PRO A 876 41.03 21.95 -29.71
C PRO A 876 42.56 21.60 -29.60
N VAL A 877 42.92 20.30 -29.74
CA VAL A 877 44.10 19.70 -30.46
C VAL A 877 45.09 18.76 -29.70
N SER A 878 44.87 17.44 -29.90
CA SER A 878 45.82 16.30 -30.13
C SER A 878 47.04 15.96 -29.24
N ARG A 879 47.17 14.66 -28.91
CA ARG A 879 48.35 13.78 -29.20
C ARG A 879 48.11 12.30 -28.79
N GLY A 880 48.44 11.35 -29.66
CA GLY A 880 48.73 9.93 -29.32
C GLY A 880 50.14 9.56 -29.83
N PRO A 881 50.47 8.30 -30.24
CA PRO A 881 50.00 6.95 -29.84
C PRO A 881 51.22 6.04 -29.44
N PRO A 882 51.11 4.69 -29.22
CA PRO A 882 50.92 3.61 -30.24
C PRO A 882 50.06 2.39 -29.74
N GLY A 883 49.80 1.28 -30.46
CA GLY A 883 49.94 0.96 -31.90
C GLY A 883 50.58 -0.42 -32.26
N GLY A 884 49.79 -1.49 -32.48
CA GLY A 884 50.27 -2.83 -32.93
C GLY A 884 49.19 -3.72 -33.61
N ALA A 885 49.47 -4.27 -34.81
CA ALA A 885 48.53 -4.98 -35.71
C ALA A 885 48.77 -6.52 -35.77
N LYS A 886 48.01 -7.44 -36.43
CA LYS A 886 47.29 -7.52 -37.75
C LYS A 886 46.25 -8.69 -37.69
N LYS A 887 45.32 -8.95 -38.63
CA LYS A 887 45.49 -9.32 -40.08
C LYS A 887 44.15 -9.52 -40.85
N GLU A 888 44.23 -9.75 -42.16
CA GLU A 888 43.22 -9.49 -43.23
C GLU A 888 42.90 -10.75 -44.10
N VAL A 889 41.64 -10.92 -44.58
CA VAL A 889 41.24 -11.65 -45.83
C VAL A 889 40.02 -10.96 -46.51
N GLN A 890 39.72 -11.23 -47.78
CA GLN A 890 39.04 -10.33 -48.74
C GLN A 890 37.72 -10.83 -49.39
N LYS A 891 36.95 -9.86 -49.92
CA LYS A 891 35.69 -9.93 -50.71
C LYS A 891 35.77 -10.68 -52.06
N VAL A 892 34.65 -11.25 -52.54
CA VAL A 892 34.26 -11.34 -53.98
C VAL A 892 32.70 -11.29 -54.12
N ALA A 893 32.17 -10.77 -55.24
CA ALA A 893 30.73 -10.70 -55.54
C ALA A 893 30.40 -11.11 -57.00
N LYS A 894 29.15 -11.58 -57.28
CA LYS A 894 28.25 -11.29 -58.45
C LYS A 894 27.45 -12.47 -59.10
N LYS A 895 26.13 -12.21 -59.23
CA LYS A 895 25.23 -12.29 -60.44
C LYS A 895 24.27 -13.47 -60.75
N LYS A 896 23.01 -13.07 -61.01
CA LYS A 896 21.81 -13.76 -61.60
C LYS A 896 22.00 -14.51 -62.94
N ALA A 897 21.19 -15.56 -63.17
CA ALA A 897 20.59 -15.98 -64.47
C ALA A 897 19.39 -16.96 -64.29
N VAL A 898 18.52 -17.10 -65.32
CA VAL A 898 17.15 -17.71 -65.36
C VAL A 898 16.95 -18.35 -66.78
N PRO A 899 15.89 -19.11 -67.21
CA PRO A 899 15.12 -20.29 -66.70
C PRO A 899 15.14 -21.51 -67.70
N SER A 900 14.25 -22.51 -67.54
CA SER A 900 13.76 -23.40 -68.63
C SER A 900 12.33 -23.94 -68.41
N GLN A 901 11.57 -24.23 -69.49
CA GLN A 901 10.14 -24.64 -69.49
C GLN A 901 9.89 -26.06 -70.02
N GLU A 902 8.75 -26.68 -69.64
CA GLU A 902 8.00 -27.69 -70.44
C GLU A 902 6.50 -27.76 -70.02
N GLU A 903 5.60 -28.15 -70.94
CA GLU A 903 4.12 -28.30 -70.77
C GLU A 903 3.69 -29.78 -71.06
N PRO A 904 2.40 -30.18 -71.00
CA PRO A 904 1.43 -30.09 -69.90
C PRO A 904 0.76 -31.47 -69.61
N SER A 905 0.10 -31.65 -68.46
CA SER A 905 -0.84 -32.78 -68.27
C SER A 905 -2.06 -32.40 -67.41
N ALA A 906 -3.13 -33.19 -67.49
CA ALA A 906 -4.49 -32.72 -67.24
C ALA A 906 -4.96 -32.82 -65.77
N LYS A 907 -5.74 -31.81 -65.39
CA LYS A 907 -6.41 -31.57 -64.10
C LYS A 907 -7.12 -32.80 -63.51
N VAL A 908 -6.87 -33.05 -62.23
CA VAL A 908 -7.96 -33.21 -61.25
C VAL A 908 -8.04 -31.86 -60.53
N ARG A 909 -9.24 -31.27 -60.39
CA ARG A 909 -9.43 -30.14 -59.49
C ARG A 909 -9.85 -30.73 -58.14
N LYS A 910 -8.93 -30.77 -57.16
CA LYS A 910 -9.35 -30.61 -55.75
C LYS A 910 -10.15 -29.29 -55.72
N ALA A 911 -11.27 -29.24 -54.98
CA ALA A 911 -11.81 -27.95 -54.60
C ALA A 911 -10.74 -27.28 -53.72
N LYS A 912 -10.34 -26.05 -54.06
CA LYS A 912 -9.48 -25.28 -53.17
C LYS A 912 -10.44 -24.66 -52.16
N ILE A 913 -10.35 -25.06 -50.91
CA ILE A 913 -11.11 -24.46 -49.81
C ILE A 913 -10.68 -22.99 -49.77
N ASN A 914 -11.65 -22.07 -49.79
CA ASN A 914 -11.33 -20.67 -49.57
C ASN A 914 -11.10 -20.53 -48.07
N VAL A 915 -9.87 -20.19 -47.69
CA VAL A 915 -9.49 -19.97 -46.30
C VAL A 915 -9.35 -18.47 -46.18
N ASP A 916 -10.04 -17.87 -45.22
CA ASP A 916 -9.80 -16.47 -44.92
C ASP A 916 -8.36 -16.33 -44.39
N LEU A 917 -7.67 -15.30 -44.86
CA LEU A 917 -6.30 -15.02 -44.47
C LEU A 917 -6.21 -13.81 -43.53
N SER A 918 -7.29 -13.05 -43.33
CA SER A 918 -7.32 -11.97 -42.32
C SER A 918 -7.38 -12.48 -40.88
N ILE A 919 -7.59 -13.79 -40.69
CA ILE A 919 -7.52 -14.47 -39.39
C ILE A 919 -6.08 -14.77 -38.94
N PHE A 920 -5.11 -14.56 -39.84
CA PHE A 920 -3.69 -14.60 -39.50
C PHE A 920 -3.16 -13.19 -39.63
N GLU A 921 -2.50 -12.72 -38.59
CA GLU A 921 -1.83 -11.43 -38.61
C GLU A 921 -0.62 -11.49 -39.56
N ASP A 922 -0.21 -10.32 -40.09
CA ASP A 922 0.79 -10.27 -41.16
C ASP A 922 2.18 -10.78 -40.72
N TRP A 923 2.48 -10.80 -39.41
CA TRP A 923 3.69 -11.39 -38.84
C TRP A 923 3.60 -12.92 -38.72
N GLN A 924 2.42 -13.47 -38.40
CA GLN A 924 2.15 -14.91 -38.28
C GLN A 924 2.30 -15.67 -39.62
N VAL A 925 2.55 -14.97 -40.74
CA VAL A 925 2.67 -15.52 -42.09
C VAL A 925 3.72 -16.64 -42.21
N ASP A 926 4.90 -16.46 -41.62
CA ASP A 926 6.01 -17.42 -41.75
C ASP A 926 5.82 -18.66 -40.84
N ASP A 927 5.24 -18.48 -39.65
CA ASP A 927 4.94 -19.58 -38.73
C ASP A 927 3.70 -20.36 -39.15
N ARG A 928 2.65 -19.68 -39.66
CA ARG A 928 1.53 -20.33 -40.34
C ARG A 928 2.02 -21.15 -41.52
N ASP A 929 2.87 -20.60 -42.39
CA ASP A 929 3.35 -21.36 -43.56
C ASP A 929 4.20 -22.58 -43.15
N SER A 930 4.92 -22.49 -42.02
CA SER A 930 5.67 -23.58 -41.39
C SER A 930 4.76 -24.65 -40.75
N ALA A 931 3.75 -24.24 -39.99
CA ALA A 931 2.72 -25.13 -39.42
C ALA A 931 1.94 -25.86 -40.53
N VAL A 932 1.58 -25.15 -41.61
CA VAL A 932 0.96 -25.74 -42.80
C VAL A 932 1.86 -26.80 -43.45
N ASP A 933 3.18 -26.56 -43.55
CA ASP A 933 4.12 -27.56 -44.10
C ASP A 933 4.29 -28.77 -43.16
N TRP A 934 4.24 -28.58 -41.83
CA TRP A 934 4.21 -29.69 -40.86
C TRP A 934 2.94 -30.53 -40.99
N VAL A 935 1.75 -29.92 -41.04
CA VAL A 935 0.47 -30.63 -41.25
C VAL A 935 0.46 -31.42 -42.56
N VAL A 936 1.11 -30.93 -43.62
CA VAL A 936 1.25 -31.68 -44.89
C VAL A 936 2.04 -32.98 -44.70
N ASP A 937 3.08 -32.98 -43.85
CA ASP A 937 3.87 -34.17 -43.55
C ASP A 937 3.10 -35.16 -42.64
N GLU A 938 2.40 -34.70 -41.59
CA GLU A 938 1.59 -35.60 -40.72
C GLU A 938 0.37 -36.20 -41.43
N LEU A 939 -0.31 -35.43 -42.29
CA LEU A 939 -1.33 -35.95 -43.21
C LEU A 939 -0.75 -37.01 -44.18
N SER A 940 0.56 -37.03 -44.40
CA SER A 940 1.25 -38.01 -45.25
C SER A 940 1.61 -39.30 -44.50
N ASP A 941 1.93 -39.21 -43.21
CA ASP A 941 2.17 -40.35 -42.33
C ASP A 941 0.87 -40.97 -41.78
N GLY A 942 -0.24 -40.25 -41.88
CA GLY A 942 -1.60 -40.78 -41.81
C GLY A 942 -2.31 -40.57 -40.48
N GLU A 943 -1.97 -39.50 -39.76
CA GLU A 943 -2.65 -39.09 -38.54
C GLU A 943 -4.07 -38.58 -38.84
N GLU A 944 -4.97 -38.68 -37.85
CA GLU A 944 -6.38 -38.30 -38.00
C GLU A 944 -6.57 -36.78 -37.82
N GLU A 945 -7.50 -36.20 -38.58
CA GLU A 945 -7.78 -34.75 -38.65
C GLU A 945 -7.94 -34.09 -37.27
N ARG A 946 -8.65 -34.74 -36.34
CA ARG A 946 -8.81 -34.28 -34.95
C ARG A 946 -7.48 -34.20 -34.20
N GLY A 947 -6.62 -35.22 -34.31
CA GLY A 947 -5.34 -35.27 -33.61
C GLY A 947 -4.32 -34.25 -34.13
N ILE A 948 -4.43 -33.84 -35.39
CA ILE A 948 -3.61 -32.77 -35.96
C ILE A 948 -4.09 -31.39 -35.48
N LEU A 949 -5.41 -31.16 -35.39
CA LEU A 949 -5.97 -29.89 -34.90
C LEU A 949 -5.62 -29.67 -33.42
N MET A 950 -5.80 -30.69 -32.57
CA MET A 950 -5.40 -30.65 -31.16
C MET A 950 -3.90 -30.35 -30.97
N GLN A 951 -3.04 -30.84 -31.86
CA GLN A 951 -1.60 -30.55 -31.84
C GLN A 951 -1.25 -29.14 -32.32
N LEU A 952 -2.08 -28.49 -33.15
CA LEU A 952 -1.92 -27.08 -33.51
C LEU A 952 -2.39 -26.16 -32.36
N GLN A 953 -3.50 -26.52 -31.71
CA GLN A 953 -4.03 -25.80 -30.55
C GLN A 953 -3.07 -25.87 -29.37
N GLY A 954 -2.55 -27.06 -29.05
CA GLY A 954 -1.53 -27.25 -28.01
C GLY A 954 -0.13 -26.65 -28.30
N ILE A 955 0.03 -25.89 -29.38
CA ILE A 955 1.21 -25.04 -29.64
C ILE A 955 0.84 -23.56 -29.82
N GLY A 956 -0.37 -23.15 -29.42
CA GLY A 956 -0.80 -21.75 -29.36
C GLY A 956 -1.62 -21.22 -30.54
N TRP A 957 -2.01 -22.04 -31.53
CA TRP A 957 -2.90 -21.58 -32.60
C TRP A 957 -4.38 -21.66 -32.17
N SER A 958 -5.15 -20.58 -32.35
CA SER A 958 -6.60 -20.61 -32.05
C SER A 958 -7.34 -21.71 -32.82
N ALA A 959 -8.53 -22.11 -32.37
CA ALA A 959 -9.31 -23.16 -33.03
C ALA A 959 -9.57 -22.84 -34.52
N GLU A 960 -9.96 -21.61 -34.82
CA GLU A 960 -10.20 -21.14 -36.18
C GLU A 960 -8.90 -21.07 -37.01
N GLN A 961 -7.79 -20.59 -36.42
CA GLN A 961 -6.47 -20.55 -37.08
C GLN A 961 -5.95 -21.97 -37.37
N SER A 962 -6.09 -22.89 -36.42
CA SER A 962 -5.76 -24.31 -36.56
C SER A 962 -6.56 -24.95 -37.70
N ARG A 963 -7.87 -24.66 -37.77
CA ARG A 963 -8.75 -25.11 -38.86
C ARG A 963 -8.33 -24.51 -40.20
N ALA A 964 -7.95 -23.24 -40.23
CA ALA A 964 -7.46 -22.54 -41.40
C ALA A 964 -6.10 -23.06 -41.90
N ILE A 965 -5.13 -23.33 -41.00
CA ILE A 965 -3.85 -24.00 -41.26
C ILE A 965 -4.09 -25.40 -41.86
N PHE A 966 -4.96 -26.20 -41.24
CA PHE A 966 -5.29 -27.53 -41.72
C PHE A 966 -5.95 -27.51 -43.12
N ASN A 967 -6.82 -26.53 -43.37
CA ASN A 967 -7.42 -26.33 -44.69
C ASN A 967 -6.42 -25.81 -45.74
N LEU A 968 -5.47 -24.96 -45.35
CA LEU A 968 -4.33 -24.55 -46.19
C LEU A 968 -3.42 -25.74 -46.53
N ALA A 969 -3.20 -26.67 -45.59
CA ALA A 969 -2.42 -27.89 -45.81
C ALA A 969 -3.14 -28.87 -46.76
N ARG A 970 -4.46 -29.09 -46.59
CA ARG A 970 -5.27 -29.87 -47.53
C ARG A 970 -5.33 -29.27 -48.94
N ASN A 971 -5.13 -27.96 -49.06
CA ASN A 971 -5.06 -27.21 -50.30
C ASN A 971 -3.70 -27.31 -51.02
N LYS A 972 -2.60 -27.63 -50.31
CA LYS A 972 -1.30 -27.97 -50.91
C LYS A 972 -1.36 -29.35 -51.64
#